data_AF-A0A955VP07-F1
#
_entry.id   AF-A0A955VP07-F1
#
_cell.length_a   1.000
_cell.length_b   1.000
_cell.length_c   1.000
_cell.angle_alpha   90.00
_cell.angle_beta   90.00
_cell.angle_gamma   90.00
#
_symmetry.space_group_name_H-M   'P 1'
#
loop_
_entity.id
_entity.type
_entity.pdbx_description
1 polymer ?
#
loop_
_entity_poly.entity_id
_entity_poly.type
_entity_poly.pdbx_seq_one_letter_code
_entity_poly.pdbx_strand_id
1 'polypeptide(L)'
;MRARLLTIIAIGMLFASANLQAAKKTSPKGKLREQFFNENRTLGDAFRDVGDCKRAIERYTLALKWAEKTQKSELEQKIASCKSSGPAIKRVPIAAHTPCIGPKKTYVTIVEFSDFQCPFCARATRTIEQIRKAYGGKVRVCFVNLPLSFHRNAKPAALVALAAAKQDRFWEFHDELFRHSRRLSPEVYTAIAKRLKLDLGRFEADRYGADVKRWLELDLQLARRVGARGTPSFLVNGKRLVGAQPFERFAKLIDTEIARAKLLLKQGVSLAGLYDALTVPFRSSEKGPSRSTAIHKAPLPKGTVCKGPKHALVTILEYSEFQCPYCKRAQPTLAKIAATWPKEVRICFAHFPLPFHPNAFRAAMAALAAAKQGKFWPLHDKMFENQHKLGPDDLLATVKALGIDLKRFMKDVQNEKMVQQVRDHITAGRKAGVRGTPTFLINGVRLGGAHPFENFKPIIEAQLLRAKKMLKSKGVNRRNLYAKLIEKGIEAPEPKPNLGPTVYYKAEIPKGTPCKGPRDAWLTIVEYSDFQCPYCSRAAGTMAEILRKWHGKVRLCYLNNPLPFHQHAFSAAIASLAALRQGKFWEFHDKLFENYRMLSAEKLLQIASALKLDIARFKRDLADPKLKARVQRDLELAERVNARGTPIFYINGRRLVGARPYEHFHLALDEELKRAKDALKRKDVTRRNLYASLIKNGRTMPGPETVGPVQKLPIGGSPVWGDKNAKVTVVVFSDFQCPFCSRMAFELERASRRFTKGLRIVFKHFPLSFHKMAMPAALASLAAQRQGKFWEFHNRLFRYQRELSPKTFDRIAEEIGLNLARFKKDLADKSLSTQVKQDLDLGNRVKVEGTPTIFINGRTFQSPGGYTARHFERIFRKLGI
;
A
#
# COMPACT_ATOMS: atom_id res chain seq x y z
N MET A 1 -41.47 -66.59 -33.04
CA MET A 1 -40.18 -65.88 -33.27
C MET A 1 -39.82 -64.80 -32.24
N ARG A 2 -40.75 -64.14 -31.51
CA ARG A 2 -40.35 -63.17 -30.44
C ARG A 2 -39.86 -63.79 -29.13
N ALA A 3 -40.13 -65.06 -28.84
CA ALA A 3 -39.66 -65.74 -27.63
C ALA A 3 -38.22 -66.31 -27.73
N ARG A 4 -37.68 -66.54 -28.95
CA ARG A 4 -36.31 -67.07 -29.14
C ARG A 4 -35.22 -66.00 -29.15
N LEU A 5 -35.56 -64.72 -29.33
CA LEU A 5 -34.58 -63.62 -29.34
C LEU A 5 -34.24 -63.11 -27.92
N LEU A 6 -35.15 -63.27 -26.96
CA LEU A 6 -34.94 -62.84 -25.57
C LEU A 6 -34.08 -63.84 -24.78
N THR A 7 -34.12 -65.14 -25.11
CA THR A 7 -33.32 -66.16 -24.42
C THR A 7 -31.84 -66.12 -24.82
N ILE A 8 -31.51 -65.71 -26.05
CA ILE A 8 -30.11 -65.58 -26.50
C ILE A 8 -29.43 -64.34 -25.91
N ILE A 9 -30.18 -63.26 -25.66
CA ILE A 9 -29.65 -62.06 -24.99
C ILE A 9 -29.48 -62.30 -23.47
N ALA A 10 -30.35 -63.12 -22.85
CA ALA A 10 -30.24 -63.44 -21.42
C ALA A 10 -29.04 -64.34 -21.09
N ILE A 11 -28.67 -65.29 -21.96
CA ILE A 11 -27.52 -66.19 -21.73
C ILE A 11 -26.18 -65.50 -22.02
N GLY A 12 -26.13 -64.52 -22.94
CA GLY A 12 -24.93 -63.72 -23.20
C GLY A 12 -24.54 -62.73 -22.09
N MET A 13 -25.49 -62.29 -21.26
CA MET A 13 -25.21 -61.36 -20.15
C MET A 13 -24.78 -62.05 -18.84
N LEU A 14 -24.96 -63.37 -18.72
CA LEU A 14 -24.67 -64.11 -17.49
C LEU A 14 -23.28 -64.77 -17.42
N PHE A 15 -22.49 -64.80 -18.50
CA PHE A 15 -21.17 -65.45 -18.48
C PHE A 15 -19.94 -64.57 -18.73
N ALA A 16 -20.09 -63.25 -18.92
CA ALA A 16 -18.94 -62.34 -19.11
C ALA A 16 -18.81 -61.22 -18.08
N SER A 17 -19.57 -61.27 -16.97
CA SER A 17 -19.65 -60.17 -16.00
C SER A 17 -19.27 -60.53 -14.56
N ALA A 18 -18.85 -61.77 -14.27
CA ALA A 18 -18.55 -62.17 -12.88
C ALA A 18 -17.06 -62.06 -12.48
N ASN A 19 -16.08 -62.18 -13.40
CA ASN A 19 -14.67 -62.33 -12.98
C ASN A 19 -13.69 -61.19 -13.36
N LEU A 20 -14.14 -60.10 -13.99
CA LEU A 20 -13.26 -58.94 -14.25
C LEU A 20 -13.56 -57.68 -13.41
N GLN A 21 -14.78 -57.53 -12.89
CA GLN A 21 -15.16 -56.37 -12.06
C GLN A 21 -14.82 -56.55 -10.57
N ALA A 22 -14.75 -57.78 -10.07
CA ALA A 22 -14.34 -58.04 -8.68
C ALA A 22 -12.85 -57.73 -8.44
N ALA A 23 -11.98 -58.04 -9.41
CA ALA A 23 -10.53 -57.84 -9.29
C ALA A 23 -10.10 -56.35 -9.33
N LYS A 24 -10.91 -55.45 -9.91
CA LYS A 24 -10.61 -54.01 -9.95
C LYS A 24 -11.06 -53.24 -8.70
N LYS A 25 -12.06 -53.72 -7.97
CA LYS A 25 -12.64 -53.04 -6.77
C LYS A 25 -11.94 -53.36 -5.45
N THR A 26 -11.14 -54.41 -5.36
CA THR A 26 -10.43 -54.77 -4.12
C THR A 26 -9.03 -54.17 -4.02
N SER A 27 -8.46 -53.64 -5.11
CA SER A 27 -7.16 -52.98 -5.03
C SER A 27 -7.25 -51.60 -4.34
N PRO A 28 -6.24 -51.19 -3.55
CA PRO A 28 -6.20 -49.87 -2.92
C PRO A 28 -6.38 -48.71 -3.93
N LYS A 29 -5.89 -48.88 -5.16
CA LYS A 29 -6.04 -47.90 -6.25
C LYS A 29 -7.47 -47.83 -6.81
N GLY A 30 -8.20 -48.95 -6.84
CA GLY A 30 -9.60 -49.01 -7.29
C GLY A 30 -10.53 -48.25 -6.34
N LYS A 31 -10.37 -48.45 -5.03
CA LYS A 31 -11.13 -47.73 -3.99
C LYS A 31 -10.84 -46.22 -3.98
N LEU A 32 -9.58 -45.82 -4.15
CA LEU A 32 -9.19 -44.41 -4.26
C LEU A 32 -9.78 -43.72 -5.51
N ARG A 33 -9.87 -44.42 -6.63
CA ARG A 33 -10.49 -43.92 -7.87
C ARG A 33 -11.99 -43.73 -7.68
N GLU A 34 -12.69 -44.68 -7.07
CA GLU A 34 -14.14 -44.62 -6.82
C GLU A 34 -14.50 -43.53 -5.78
N GLN A 35 -13.70 -43.38 -4.72
CA GLN A 35 -13.85 -42.32 -3.73
C GLN A 35 -13.67 -40.91 -4.35
N PHE A 36 -12.65 -40.74 -5.21
CA PHE A 36 -12.43 -39.48 -5.92
C PHE A 36 -13.63 -39.11 -6.82
N PHE A 37 -14.21 -40.07 -7.56
CA PHE A 37 -15.37 -39.80 -8.41
C PHE A 37 -16.67 -39.59 -7.62
N ASN A 38 -16.87 -40.31 -6.50
CA ASN A 38 -18.05 -40.15 -5.65
C ASN A 38 -18.07 -38.83 -4.88
N GLU A 39 -16.92 -38.35 -4.39
CA GLU A 39 -16.79 -37.02 -3.74
C GLU A 39 -17.02 -35.85 -4.72
N ASN A 40 -17.05 -36.13 -6.02
CA ASN A 40 -17.11 -35.15 -7.11
C ASN A 40 -18.34 -35.35 -8.03
N ARG A 41 -19.36 -36.07 -7.55
CA ARG A 41 -20.53 -36.51 -8.33
C ARG A 41 -21.49 -35.39 -8.78
N THR A 42 -21.43 -34.20 -8.17
CA THR A 42 -22.27 -33.03 -8.51
C THR A 42 -21.70 -32.13 -9.62
N LEU A 43 -20.69 -32.60 -10.35
CA LEU A 43 -20.03 -31.84 -11.42
C LEU A 43 -20.85 -31.72 -12.71
N GLY A 44 -22.04 -32.32 -12.83
CA GLY A 44 -22.91 -32.12 -13.99
C GLY A 44 -23.55 -30.74 -14.07
N ASP A 45 -23.92 -30.14 -12.93
CA ASP A 45 -24.94 -29.08 -12.91
C ASP A 45 -24.44 -27.68 -12.51
N ALA A 46 -23.14 -27.51 -12.25
CA ALA A 46 -22.57 -26.24 -11.80
C ALA A 46 -21.52 -25.68 -12.76
N PHE A 47 -21.89 -25.41 -14.02
CA PHE A 47 -20.95 -24.84 -15.00
C PHE A 47 -21.58 -23.78 -15.90
N ARG A 48 -21.67 -22.54 -15.41
CA ARG A 48 -21.99 -21.36 -16.24
C ARG A 48 -21.11 -20.13 -16.03
N ASP A 49 -20.00 -20.20 -15.27
CA ASP A 49 -19.19 -19.00 -15.06
C ASP A 49 -17.67 -19.21 -15.20
N VAL A 50 -17.05 -18.31 -15.96
CA VAL A 50 -15.65 -18.31 -16.45
C VAL A 50 -14.65 -17.86 -15.36
N GLY A 51 -15.09 -17.82 -14.09
CA GLY A 51 -14.44 -17.07 -13.02
C GLY A 51 -13.20 -17.67 -12.35
N ASP A 52 -12.84 -18.95 -12.56
CA ASP A 52 -11.67 -19.53 -11.87
C ASP A 52 -10.95 -20.64 -12.65
N CYS A 53 -10.36 -20.26 -13.80
CA CYS A 53 -9.57 -21.15 -14.65
C CYS A 53 -8.36 -21.80 -13.93
N LYS A 54 -7.85 -21.20 -12.84
CA LYS A 54 -6.70 -21.77 -12.10
C LYS A 54 -7.09 -23.06 -11.37
N ARG A 55 -8.23 -23.04 -10.66
CA ARG A 55 -8.79 -24.24 -10.03
C ARG A 55 -9.21 -25.29 -11.05
N ALA A 56 -9.75 -24.88 -12.19
CA ALA A 56 -10.12 -25.78 -13.28
C ALA A 56 -8.89 -26.52 -13.85
N ILE A 57 -7.79 -25.80 -14.13
CA ILE A 57 -6.53 -26.39 -14.63
C ILE A 57 -5.93 -27.35 -13.61
N GLU A 58 -5.87 -26.97 -12.32
CA GLU A 58 -5.34 -27.84 -11.26
C GLU A 58 -6.16 -29.15 -11.16
N ARG A 59 -7.48 -29.07 -11.30
CA ARG A 59 -8.39 -30.22 -11.26
C ARG A 59 -8.31 -31.10 -12.51
N TYR A 60 -8.29 -30.53 -13.71
CA TYR A 60 -8.15 -31.30 -14.95
C TYR A 60 -6.76 -31.96 -15.07
N THR A 61 -5.72 -31.30 -14.57
CA THR A 61 -4.36 -31.89 -14.51
C THR A 61 -4.32 -33.07 -13.54
N LEU A 62 -5.10 -33.02 -12.47
CA LEU A 62 -5.25 -34.15 -11.55
C LEU A 62 -6.08 -35.28 -12.19
N ALA A 63 -7.15 -34.96 -12.91
CA ALA A 63 -7.98 -35.92 -13.65
C ALA A 63 -7.20 -36.64 -14.76
N LEU A 64 -6.30 -35.95 -15.47
CA LEU A 64 -5.42 -36.53 -16.50
C LEU A 64 -4.53 -37.66 -16.01
N LYS A 65 -4.19 -37.68 -14.71
CA LYS A 65 -3.38 -38.74 -14.11
C LYS A 65 -4.11 -40.09 -14.07
N TRP A 66 -5.43 -40.06 -14.16
CA TRP A 66 -6.30 -41.24 -13.99
C TRP A 66 -7.21 -41.50 -15.20
N ALA A 67 -7.10 -40.68 -16.25
CA ALA A 67 -7.93 -40.75 -17.45
C ALA A 67 -7.49 -41.85 -18.42
N GLU A 68 -8.45 -42.55 -19.00
CA GLU A 68 -8.23 -43.50 -20.09
C GLU A 68 -7.83 -42.77 -21.39
N LYS A 69 -7.22 -43.51 -22.33
CA LYS A 69 -6.58 -42.95 -23.53
C LYS A 69 -7.54 -42.06 -24.35
N THR A 70 -8.81 -42.43 -24.39
CA THR A 70 -9.90 -41.73 -25.10
C THR A 70 -10.32 -40.40 -24.44
N GLN A 71 -10.14 -40.24 -23.13
CA GLN A 71 -10.53 -39.02 -22.38
C GLN A 71 -9.39 -38.01 -22.22
N LYS A 72 -8.13 -38.44 -22.43
CA LYS A 72 -6.95 -37.56 -22.32
C LYS A 72 -6.97 -36.40 -23.30
N SER A 73 -7.29 -36.67 -24.56
CA SER A 73 -7.38 -35.66 -25.63
C SER A 73 -8.36 -34.53 -25.27
N GLU A 74 -9.54 -34.88 -24.77
CA GLU A 74 -10.58 -33.93 -24.42
C GLU A 74 -10.21 -33.10 -23.17
N LEU A 75 -9.61 -33.73 -22.15
CA LEU A 75 -9.12 -33.05 -20.96
C LEU A 75 -7.94 -32.11 -21.29
N GLU A 76 -7.04 -32.52 -22.19
CA GLU A 76 -5.94 -31.69 -22.70
C GLU A 76 -6.47 -30.49 -23.49
N GLN A 77 -7.49 -30.66 -24.33
CA GLN A 77 -8.18 -29.57 -25.02
C GLN A 77 -8.91 -28.63 -24.05
N LYS A 78 -9.57 -29.15 -23.00
CA LYS A 78 -10.23 -28.33 -21.97
C LYS A 78 -9.23 -27.54 -21.12
N ILE A 79 -8.07 -28.12 -20.80
CA ILE A 79 -6.95 -27.41 -20.16
C ILE A 79 -6.38 -26.34 -21.09
N ALA A 80 -6.20 -26.65 -22.37
CA ALA A 80 -5.71 -25.70 -23.37
C ALA A 80 -6.70 -24.53 -23.56
N SER A 81 -8.00 -24.82 -23.56
CA SER A 81 -9.10 -23.85 -23.60
C SER A 81 -9.10 -22.94 -22.35
N CYS A 82 -8.99 -23.50 -21.14
CA CYS A 82 -8.86 -22.71 -19.91
C CYS A 82 -7.57 -21.87 -19.85
N LYS A 83 -6.49 -22.33 -20.50
CA LYS A 83 -5.24 -21.57 -20.63
C LYS A 83 -5.34 -20.44 -21.66
N SER A 84 -6.23 -20.56 -22.65
CA SER A 84 -6.44 -19.55 -23.69
C SER A 84 -7.55 -18.55 -23.35
N SER A 85 -8.50 -18.89 -22.46
CA SER A 85 -9.66 -18.09 -22.02
C SER A 85 -9.40 -17.19 -20.81
N GLY A 86 -8.27 -16.46 -20.80
CA GLY A 86 -8.10 -15.33 -19.90
C GLY A 86 -9.07 -14.17 -20.26
N PRO A 87 -9.37 -13.23 -19.34
CA PRO A 87 -10.14 -12.04 -19.67
C PRO A 87 -9.51 -11.33 -20.88
N ALA A 88 -10.34 -10.85 -21.81
CA ALA A 88 -9.87 -10.27 -23.07
C ALA A 88 -8.77 -9.22 -22.83
N ILE A 89 -7.54 -9.54 -23.23
CA ILE A 89 -6.36 -8.71 -22.98
C ILE A 89 -6.35 -7.61 -24.06
N LYS A 90 -6.47 -6.35 -23.66
CA LYS A 90 -6.58 -5.22 -24.60
C LYS A 90 -5.26 -5.01 -25.36
N ARG A 91 -5.36 -4.86 -26.69
CA ARG A 91 -4.25 -4.53 -27.58
C ARG A 91 -3.67 -3.17 -27.24
N VAL A 92 -2.35 -3.07 -27.09
CA VAL A 92 -1.69 -1.76 -27.00
C VAL A 92 -1.42 -1.27 -28.42
N PRO A 93 -2.06 -0.17 -28.88
CA PRO A 93 -1.76 0.38 -30.20
C PRO A 93 -0.38 1.03 -30.17
N ILE A 94 0.61 0.32 -30.72
CA ILE A 94 1.98 0.83 -30.90
C ILE A 94 1.94 1.75 -32.13
N ALA A 95 2.19 3.03 -31.93
CA ALA A 95 2.17 4.01 -33.00
C ALA A 95 3.41 3.86 -33.90
N ALA A 96 3.33 4.34 -35.14
CA ALA A 96 4.44 4.25 -36.10
C ALA A 96 5.71 4.94 -35.59
N HIS A 97 5.56 6.02 -34.83
CA HIS A 97 6.67 6.77 -34.23
C HIS A 97 7.27 6.11 -32.99
N THR A 98 6.60 5.11 -32.39
CA THR A 98 7.06 4.48 -31.14
C THR A 98 8.32 3.66 -31.43
N PRO A 99 9.48 4.01 -30.83
CA PRO A 99 10.72 3.28 -31.07
C PRO A 99 10.62 1.85 -30.55
N CYS A 100 10.98 0.88 -31.38
CA CYS A 100 10.99 -0.52 -31.01
C CYS A 100 12.31 -1.19 -31.41
N ILE A 101 12.70 -2.22 -30.67
CA ILE A 101 13.84 -3.08 -30.98
C ILE A 101 13.42 -4.54 -30.95
N GLY A 102 14.00 -5.34 -31.84
CA GLY A 102 13.58 -6.73 -32.12
C GLY A 102 12.60 -6.83 -33.29
N PRO A 103 12.35 -8.05 -33.80
CA PRO A 103 11.61 -8.26 -35.04
C PRO A 103 10.13 -7.87 -34.90
N LYS A 104 9.56 -7.24 -35.94
CA LYS A 104 8.11 -6.91 -35.99
C LYS A 104 7.23 -8.17 -35.91
N LYS A 105 7.67 -9.27 -36.53
CA LYS A 105 7.04 -10.60 -36.48
C LYS A 105 7.69 -11.38 -35.33
N THR A 106 7.01 -11.51 -34.20
CA THR A 106 7.60 -12.10 -32.99
C THR A 106 6.53 -12.74 -32.10
N TYR A 107 6.94 -13.55 -31.13
CA TYR A 107 6.03 -14.22 -30.21
C TYR A 107 5.50 -13.27 -29.13
N VAL A 108 6.37 -12.35 -28.66
CA VAL A 108 6.06 -11.49 -27.52
C VAL A 108 6.43 -10.04 -27.81
N THR A 109 5.49 -9.13 -27.62
CA THR A 109 5.73 -7.68 -27.66
C THR A 109 5.61 -7.09 -26.26
N ILE A 110 6.65 -6.41 -25.82
CA ILE A 110 6.73 -5.70 -24.53
C ILE A 110 6.62 -4.20 -24.82
N VAL A 111 5.59 -3.54 -24.30
CA VAL A 111 5.48 -2.08 -24.32
C VAL A 111 5.89 -1.53 -22.97
N GLU A 112 6.98 -0.77 -22.93
CA GLU A 112 7.51 -0.09 -21.76
C GLU A 112 7.05 1.37 -21.72
N PHE A 113 6.48 1.81 -20.61
CA PHE A 113 6.18 3.21 -20.31
C PHE A 113 7.24 3.72 -19.34
N SER A 114 8.10 4.63 -19.80
CA SER A 114 9.31 5.00 -19.08
C SER A 114 9.55 6.51 -19.00
N ASP A 115 10.41 6.89 -18.06
CA ASP A 115 10.84 8.27 -17.79
C ASP A 115 12.36 8.27 -17.61
N PHE A 116 13.07 9.07 -18.40
CA PHE A 116 14.54 9.12 -18.41
C PHE A 116 15.18 9.64 -17.11
N GLN A 117 14.45 10.33 -16.24
CA GLN A 117 14.90 10.74 -14.92
C GLN A 117 14.46 9.78 -13.80
N CYS A 118 13.62 8.80 -14.10
CA CYS A 118 13.15 7.86 -13.08
C CYS A 118 14.25 6.85 -12.72
N PRO A 119 14.67 6.76 -11.45
CA PRO A 119 15.72 5.82 -11.04
C PRO A 119 15.30 4.36 -11.18
N PHE A 120 13.99 4.07 -11.14
CA PHE A 120 13.47 2.73 -11.39
C PHE A 120 13.49 2.37 -12.88
N CYS A 121 13.21 3.32 -13.77
CA CYS A 121 13.36 3.13 -15.22
C CYS A 121 14.82 2.83 -15.58
N ALA A 122 15.75 3.62 -15.04
CA ALA A 122 17.19 3.39 -15.21
C ALA A 122 17.65 2.00 -14.67
N ARG A 123 16.96 1.45 -13.66
CA ARG A 123 17.23 0.08 -13.20
C ARG A 123 16.63 -0.97 -14.14
N ALA A 124 15.47 -0.70 -14.71
CA ALA A 124 14.77 -1.63 -15.58
C ALA A 124 15.49 -1.85 -16.92
N THR A 125 16.32 -0.91 -17.38
CA THR A 125 17.15 -1.08 -18.58
C THR A 125 17.99 -2.36 -18.53
N ARG A 126 18.57 -2.69 -17.35
CA ARG A 126 19.32 -3.94 -17.14
C ARG A 126 18.45 -5.18 -17.32
N THR A 127 17.23 -5.15 -16.79
CA THR A 127 16.27 -6.25 -16.96
C THR A 127 15.87 -6.41 -18.42
N ILE A 128 15.61 -5.30 -19.13
CA ILE A 128 15.29 -5.32 -20.56
C ILE A 128 16.46 -5.86 -21.40
N GLU A 129 17.69 -5.49 -21.06
CA GLU A 129 18.91 -6.02 -21.70
C GLU A 129 19.04 -7.54 -21.47
N GLN A 130 18.83 -8.00 -20.24
CA GLN A 130 18.79 -9.44 -19.93
C GLN A 130 17.70 -10.18 -20.73
N ILE A 131 16.51 -9.59 -20.87
CA ILE A 131 15.42 -10.14 -21.70
C ILE A 131 15.84 -10.23 -23.16
N ARG A 132 16.41 -9.16 -23.72
CA ARG A 132 16.87 -9.13 -25.12
C ARG A 132 17.93 -10.18 -25.39
N LYS A 133 18.86 -10.39 -24.44
CA LYS A 133 19.90 -11.42 -24.53
C LYS A 133 19.33 -12.83 -24.42
N ALA A 134 18.42 -13.07 -23.47
CA ALA A 134 17.86 -14.40 -23.22
C ALA A 134 16.82 -14.85 -24.27
N TYR A 135 16.06 -13.90 -24.81
CA TYR A 135 14.90 -14.18 -25.68
C TYR A 135 15.06 -13.65 -27.11
N GLY A 136 16.29 -13.40 -27.56
CA GLY A 136 16.60 -12.84 -28.89
C GLY A 136 15.72 -13.42 -30.02
N GLY A 137 15.26 -12.56 -30.93
CA GLY A 137 14.34 -12.90 -32.02
C GLY A 137 12.90 -13.23 -31.60
N LYS A 138 12.66 -13.62 -30.34
CA LYS A 138 11.33 -14.02 -29.82
C LYS A 138 10.60 -12.90 -29.07
N VAL A 139 11.29 -11.80 -28.81
CA VAL A 139 10.75 -10.61 -28.13
C VAL A 139 11.00 -9.35 -28.95
N ARG A 140 9.99 -8.48 -29.00
CA ARG A 140 10.08 -7.09 -29.46
C ARG A 140 9.80 -6.16 -28.28
N VAL A 141 10.64 -5.16 -28.06
CA VAL A 141 10.46 -4.16 -26.99
C VAL A 141 10.17 -2.81 -27.63
N CYS A 142 9.10 -2.15 -27.21
CA CYS A 142 8.69 -0.82 -27.68
C CYS A 142 8.67 0.16 -26.52
N PHE A 143 9.27 1.33 -26.71
CA PHE A 143 9.44 2.35 -25.67
C PHE A 143 8.45 3.49 -25.85
N VAL A 144 7.67 3.78 -24.82
CA VAL A 144 6.66 4.84 -24.78
C VAL A 144 7.05 5.86 -23.71
N ASN A 145 7.14 7.13 -24.09
CA ASN A 145 7.53 8.19 -23.17
C ASN A 145 6.40 8.52 -22.20
N LEU A 146 6.68 8.43 -20.89
CA LEU A 146 5.79 8.85 -19.81
C LEU A 146 6.54 9.74 -18.81
N PRO A 147 6.99 10.94 -19.23
CA PRO A 147 7.68 11.87 -18.33
C PRO A 147 6.79 12.27 -17.15
N LEU A 148 7.25 12.02 -15.94
CA LEU A 148 6.54 12.32 -14.71
C LEU A 148 6.70 13.79 -14.34
N SER A 149 5.60 14.45 -13.98
CA SER A 149 5.56 15.90 -13.75
C SER A 149 6.45 16.42 -12.62
N PHE A 150 6.91 15.54 -11.72
CA PHE A 150 7.81 15.91 -10.62
C PHE A 150 9.31 15.73 -10.97
N HIS A 151 9.61 15.21 -12.16
CA HIS A 151 10.96 15.13 -12.71
C HIS A 151 11.19 16.31 -13.67
N ARG A 152 11.97 17.29 -13.23
CA ARG A 152 12.17 18.60 -13.90
C ARG A 152 12.59 18.48 -15.38
N ASN A 153 13.45 17.52 -15.68
CA ASN A 153 14.06 17.29 -16.99
C ASN A 153 13.50 16.06 -17.73
N ALA A 154 12.50 15.35 -17.19
CA ALA A 154 11.92 14.18 -17.85
C ALA A 154 11.27 14.50 -19.19
N LYS A 155 10.50 15.60 -19.26
CA LYS A 155 9.86 16.04 -20.50
C LYS A 155 10.89 16.52 -21.54
N PRO A 156 11.86 17.39 -21.20
CA PRO A 156 12.97 17.70 -22.11
C PRO A 156 13.70 16.46 -22.61
N ALA A 157 14.03 15.51 -21.73
CA ALA A 157 14.70 14.26 -22.09
C ALA A 157 13.89 13.41 -23.09
N ALA A 158 12.57 13.31 -22.90
CA ALA A 158 11.70 12.63 -23.85
C ALA A 158 11.67 13.31 -25.22
N LEU A 159 11.64 14.64 -25.27
CA LEU A 159 11.66 15.40 -26.54
C LEU A 159 12.97 15.19 -27.31
N VAL A 160 14.12 15.24 -26.63
CA VAL A 160 15.42 15.01 -27.29
C VAL A 160 15.60 13.56 -27.73
N ALA A 161 15.07 12.58 -26.99
CA ALA A 161 15.08 11.19 -27.42
C ALA A 161 14.27 11.00 -28.72
N LEU A 162 13.08 11.62 -28.80
CA LEU A 162 12.24 11.59 -30.01
C LEU A 162 12.86 12.39 -31.18
N ALA A 163 13.60 13.47 -30.91
CA ALA A 163 14.36 14.17 -31.94
C ALA A 163 15.48 13.28 -32.50
N ALA A 164 16.23 12.58 -31.64
CA ALA A 164 17.21 11.58 -32.06
C ALA A 164 16.57 10.42 -32.83
N ALA A 165 15.31 10.07 -32.53
CA ALA A 165 14.56 9.07 -33.29
C ALA A 165 14.30 9.49 -34.75
N LYS A 166 14.16 10.79 -35.04
CA LYS A 166 14.03 11.29 -36.43
C LYS A 166 15.32 11.17 -37.25
N GLN A 167 16.42 10.82 -36.60
CA GLN A 167 17.73 10.53 -37.20
C GLN A 167 18.14 9.08 -36.96
N ASP A 168 17.19 8.19 -36.67
CA ASP A 168 17.41 6.74 -36.45
C ASP A 168 18.37 6.37 -35.30
N ARG A 169 18.60 7.30 -34.36
CA ARG A 169 19.53 7.13 -33.22
C ARG A 169 18.84 7.09 -31.87
N PHE A 170 17.57 6.67 -31.84
CA PHE A 170 16.79 6.65 -30.59
C PHE A 170 17.46 5.80 -29.50
N TRP A 171 17.89 4.58 -29.82
CA TRP A 171 18.35 3.61 -28.81
C TRP A 171 19.72 3.99 -28.23
N GLU A 172 20.63 4.47 -29.07
CA GLU A 172 21.92 5.01 -28.63
C GLU A 172 21.73 6.24 -27.74
N PHE A 173 20.83 7.15 -28.12
CA PHE A 173 20.52 8.34 -27.32
C PHE A 173 19.79 7.98 -26.02
N HIS A 174 18.86 7.02 -26.06
CA HIS A 174 18.14 6.46 -24.92
C HIS A 174 19.11 5.91 -23.86
N ASP A 175 20.08 5.11 -24.29
CA ASP A 175 21.05 4.51 -23.37
C ASP A 175 21.90 5.59 -22.70
N GLU A 176 22.30 6.61 -23.47
CA GLU A 176 23.02 7.76 -22.94
C GLU A 176 22.21 8.58 -21.93
N LEU A 177 20.93 8.83 -22.21
CA LEU A 177 20.03 9.50 -21.28
C LEU A 177 19.91 8.71 -19.96
N PHE A 178 19.78 7.39 -20.01
CA PHE A 178 19.71 6.61 -18.77
C PHE A 178 21.05 6.56 -18.01
N ARG A 179 22.20 6.50 -18.71
CA ARG A 179 23.53 6.65 -18.07
C ARG A 179 23.68 8.01 -17.37
N HIS A 180 23.03 9.05 -17.88
CA HIS A 180 23.08 10.41 -17.36
C HIS A 180 21.83 10.83 -16.55
N SER A 181 20.94 9.88 -16.22
CA SER A 181 19.59 10.14 -15.65
C SER A 181 19.55 11.10 -14.45
N ARG A 182 20.59 11.11 -13.61
CA ARG A 182 20.69 12.00 -12.42
C ARG A 182 21.13 13.44 -12.73
N ARG A 183 21.72 13.66 -13.91
CA ARG A 183 22.35 14.93 -14.32
C ARG A 183 21.85 15.44 -15.66
N LEU A 184 20.67 14.99 -16.11
CA LEU A 184 20.09 15.44 -17.37
C LEU A 184 19.92 16.96 -17.38
N SER A 185 20.41 17.60 -18.44
CA SER A 185 20.37 19.04 -18.67
C SER A 185 20.50 19.31 -20.18
N PRO A 186 20.19 20.52 -20.66
CA PRO A 186 20.42 20.90 -22.06
C PRO A 186 21.85 20.60 -22.53
N GLU A 187 22.86 20.93 -21.72
CA GLU A 187 24.28 20.73 -22.04
C GLU A 187 24.60 19.24 -22.21
N VAL A 188 24.03 18.40 -21.35
CA VAL A 188 24.16 16.94 -21.46
C VAL A 188 23.50 16.43 -22.74
N TYR A 189 22.32 16.94 -23.13
CA TYR A 189 21.66 16.52 -24.38
C TYR A 189 22.50 16.87 -25.61
N THR A 190 23.03 18.08 -25.67
CA THR A 190 23.88 18.54 -26.77
C THR A 190 25.19 17.74 -26.80
N ALA A 191 25.80 17.43 -25.65
CA ALA A 191 27.00 16.61 -25.58
C ALA A 191 26.75 15.17 -26.08
N ILE A 192 25.59 14.58 -25.74
CA ILE A 192 25.18 13.27 -26.27
C ILE A 192 24.99 13.35 -27.79
N ALA A 193 24.27 14.37 -28.30
CA ALA A 193 24.02 14.55 -29.73
C ALA A 193 25.33 14.67 -30.53
N LYS A 194 26.28 15.47 -30.04
CA LYS A 194 27.62 15.61 -30.64
C LYS A 194 28.37 14.28 -30.70
N ARG A 195 28.40 13.53 -29.58
CA ARG A 195 29.09 12.24 -29.50
C ARG A 195 28.47 11.17 -30.40
N LEU A 196 27.15 11.20 -30.54
CA LEU A 196 26.42 10.31 -31.46
C LEU A 196 26.44 10.80 -32.91
N LYS A 197 27.17 11.89 -33.21
CA LYS A 197 27.31 12.51 -34.53
C LYS A 197 25.95 12.81 -35.19
N LEU A 198 24.99 13.29 -34.40
CA LEU A 198 23.72 13.79 -34.94
C LEU A 198 23.94 15.11 -35.67
N ASP A 199 23.10 15.38 -36.68
CA ASP A 199 22.95 16.73 -37.22
C ASP A 199 22.37 17.61 -36.11
N LEU A 200 23.20 18.51 -35.58
CA LEU A 200 22.85 19.37 -34.45
C LEU A 200 21.79 20.40 -34.82
N GLY A 201 21.83 20.97 -36.03
CA GLY A 201 20.85 21.94 -36.48
C GLY A 201 19.46 21.31 -36.57
N ARG A 202 19.39 20.12 -37.21
CA ARG A 202 18.17 19.33 -37.32
C ARG A 202 17.68 18.83 -35.95
N PHE A 203 18.57 18.36 -35.09
CA PHE A 203 18.23 17.89 -33.74
C PHE A 203 17.64 19.01 -32.87
N GLU A 204 18.24 20.20 -32.92
CA GLU A 204 17.76 21.39 -32.20
C GLU A 204 16.40 21.87 -32.74
N ALA A 205 16.20 21.85 -34.06
CA ALA A 205 14.90 22.15 -34.65
C ALA A 205 13.84 21.10 -34.24
N ASP A 206 14.16 19.81 -34.36
CA ASP A 206 13.23 18.71 -34.13
C ASP A 206 12.78 18.61 -32.67
N ARG A 207 13.65 18.81 -31.69
CA ARG A 207 13.27 18.73 -30.26
C ARG A 207 12.25 19.78 -29.83
N TYR A 208 12.10 20.84 -30.63
CA TYR A 208 11.06 21.88 -30.46
C TYR A 208 9.96 21.82 -31.51
N GLY A 209 10.09 20.97 -32.52
CA GLY A 209 9.16 20.82 -33.63
C GLY A 209 7.77 20.34 -33.21
N ALA A 210 6.77 20.71 -34.00
CA ALA A 210 5.38 20.34 -33.75
C ALA A 210 5.17 18.81 -33.77
N ASP A 211 5.87 18.11 -34.66
CA ASP A 211 5.75 16.65 -34.82
C ASP A 211 6.23 15.89 -33.57
N VAL A 212 7.41 16.24 -33.04
CA VAL A 212 7.97 15.59 -31.84
C VAL A 212 7.09 15.87 -30.61
N LYS A 213 6.57 17.10 -30.47
CA LYS A 213 5.59 17.44 -29.43
C LYS A 213 4.31 16.61 -29.57
N ARG A 214 3.82 16.41 -30.80
CA ARG A 214 2.66 15.58 -31.11
C ARG A 214 2.91 14.11 -30.77
N TRP A 215 4.08 13.56 -31.12
CA TRP A 215 4.48 12.19 -30.77
C TRP A 215 4.51 11.98 -29.25
N LEU A 216 5.07 12.92 -28.50
CA LEU A 216 5.06 12.87 -27.04
C LEU A 216 3.63 12.91 -26.47
N GLU A 217 2.75 13.75 -27.02
CA GLU A 217 1.36 13.77 -26.58
C GLU A 217 0.64 12.45 -26.91
N LEU A 218 0.92 11.83 -28.05
CA LEU A 218 0.39 10.51 -28.40
C LEU A 218 0.86 9.43 -27.42
N ASP A 219 2.13 9.45 -27.02
CA ASP A 219 2.68 8.55 -25.99
C ASP A 219 1.97 8.74 -24.64
N LEU A 220 1.76 10.00 -24.22
CA LEU A 220 1.04 10.33 -22.99
C LEU A 220 -0.44 9.91 -23.06
N GLN A 221 -1.10 10.09 -24.20
CA GLN A 221 -2.46 9.62 -24.43
C GLN A 221 -2.56 8.10 -24.38
N LEU A 222 -1.59 7.40 -24.97
CA LEU A 222 -1.49 5.95 -24.92
C LEU A 222 -1.34 5.48 -23.47
N ALA A 223 -0.41 6.07 -22.72
CA ALA A 223 -0.19 5.76 -21.30
C ALA A 223 -1.48 5.92 -20.47
N ARG A 224 -2.21 7.02 -20.67
CA ARG A 224 -3.52 7.24 -20.03
C ARG A 224 -4.55 6.20 -20.46
N ARG A 225 -4.64 5.90 -21.76
CA ARG A 225 -5.59 4.94 -22.35
C ARG A 225 -5.40 3.54 -21.80
N VAL A 226 -4.15 3.10 -21.68
CA VAL A 226 -3.84 1.78 -21.13
C VAL A 226 -3.70 1.80 -19.62
N GLY A 227 -3.94 2.92 -18.92
CA GLY A 227 -3.87 3.03 -17.47
C GLY A 227 -2.45 2.90 -16.88
N ALA A 228 -1.39 3.21 -17.63
CA ALA A 228 -0.04 3.36 -17.08
C ALA A 228 0.03 4.68 -16.28
N ARG A 229 -0.01 4.58 -14.94
CA ARG A 229 -0.08 5.74 -14.01
C ARG A 229 1.26 6.09 -13.35
N GLY A 230 2.33 5.36 -13.67
CA GLY A 230 3.66 5.54 -13.11
C GLY A 230 4.69 4.76 -13.90
N THR A 231 5.98 5.05 -13.68
CA THR A 231 7.09 4.47 -14.45
C THR A 231 8.09 3.71 -13.56
N PRO A 232 8.72 2.63 -14.08
CA PRO A 232 8.37 2.00 -15.34
C PRO A 232 7.09 1.17 -15.20
N SER A 233 6.27 1.13 -16.25
CA SER A 233 5.16 0.20 -16.38
C SER A 233 5.32 -0.58 -17.67
N PHE A 234 4.96 -1.86 -17.68
CA PHE A 234 5.14 -2.77 -18.81
C PHE A 234 3.82 -3.44 -19.18
N LEU A 235 3.62 -3.67 -20.48
CA LEU A 235 2.56 -4.50 -21.02
C LEU A 235 3.20 -5.58 -21.92
N VAL A 236 3.22 -6.83 -21.45
CA VAL A 236 3.76 -8.00 -22.17
C VAL A 236 2.61 -8.70 -22.87
N ASN A 237 2.49 -8.56 -24.19
CA ASN A 237 1.30 -8.93 -24.96
C ASN A 237 0.00 -8.40 -24.30
N GLY A 238 0.05 -7.15 -23.80
CA GLY A 238 -1.06 -6.52 -23.09
C GLY A 238 -1.24 -6.91 -21.61
N LYS A 239 -0.50 -7.91 -21.09
CA LYS A 239 -0.50 -8.25 -19.65
C LYS A 239 0.37 -7.29 -18.85
N ARG A 240 -0.18 -6.73 -17.78
CA ARG A 240 0.47 -5.67 -17.00
C ARG A 240 1.51 -6.19 -16.01
N LEU A 241 2.69 -5.56 -16.03
CA LEU A 241 3.70 -5.59 -14.97
C LEU A 241 4.02 -4.15 -14.56
N VAL A 242 3.97 -3.83 -13.26
CA VAL A 242 4.21 -2.47 -12.76
C VAL A 242 5.51 -2.41 -11.97
N GLY A 243 6.30 -1.36 -12.21
CA GLY A 243 7.58 -1.12 -11.55
C GLY A 243 8.74 -1.89 -12.18
N ALA A 244 9.96 -1.57 -11.74
CA ALA A 244 11.18 -2.23 -12.19
C ALA A 244 11.29 -3.63 -11.56
N GLN A 245 10.66 -4.60 -12.21
CA GLN A 245 10.58 -6.00 -11.81
C GLN A 245 11.87 -6.77 -12.16
N PRO A 246 12.20 -7.83 -11.41
CA PRO A 246 13.36 -8.67 -11.70
C PRO A 246 13.14 -9.52 -12.96
N PHE A 247 14.25 -9.97 -13.57
CA PHE A 247 14.26 -10.75 -14.81
C PHE A 247 13.37 -11.99 -14.74
N GLU A 248 13.39 -12.73 -13.63
CA GLU A 248 12.67 -13.99 -13.44
C GLU A 248 11.15 -13.80 -13.57
N ARG A 249 10.63 -12.63 -13.14
CA ARG A 249 9.21 -12.31 -13.27
C ARG A 249 8.82 -12.06 -14.71
N PHE A 250 9.69 -11.42 -15.49
CA PHE A 250 9.50 -11.24 -16.93
C PHE A 250 9.65 -12.56 -17.66
N ALA A 251 10.72 -13.32 -17.40
CA ALA A 251 11.00 -14.62 -18.02
C ALA A 251 9.79 -15.55 -17.91
N LYS A 252 9.25 -15.73 -16.69
CA LYS A 252 8.04 -16.54 -16.45
C LYS A 252 6.85 -16.10 -17.30
N LEU A 253 6.64 -14.79 -17.45
CA LEU A 253 5.54 -14.25 -18.24
C LEU A 253 5.79 -14.41 -19.75
N ILE A 254 7.01 -14.14 -20.20
CA ILE A 254 7.45 -14.28 -21.60
C ILE A 254 7.33 -15.74 -22.03
N ASP A 255 7.81 -16.70 -21.23
CA ASP A 255 7.71 -18.13 -21.52
C ASP A 255 6.25 -18.58 -21.66
N THR A 256 5.38 -18.07 -20.76
CA THR A 256 3.94 -18.34 -20.82
C THR A 256 3.32 -17.80 -22.12
N GLU A 257 3.69 -16.58 -22.52
CA GLU A 257 3.17 -15.97 -23.75
C GLU A 257 3.74 -16.62 -25.02
N ILE A 258 5.00 -17.05 -25.02
CA ILE A 258 5.59 -17.83 -26.12
C ILE A 258 4.85 -19.15 -26.29
N ALA A 259 4.53 -19.86 -25.20
CA ALA A 259 3.77 -21.11 -25.27
C ALA A 259 2.37 -20.89 -25.87
N ARG A 260 1.68 -19.82 -25.46
CA ARG A 260 0.37 -19.43 -26.01
C ARG A 260 0.46 -19.06 -27.49
N ALA A 261 1.48 -18.29 -27.86
CA ALA A 261 1.73 -17.91 -29.24
C ALA A 261 1.98 -19.13 -30.14
N LYS A 262 2.79 -20.09 -29.68
CA LYS A 262 3.02 -21.36 -30.42
C LYS A 262 1.75 -22.18 -30.62
N LEU A 263 0.82 -22.16 -29.67
CA LEU A 263 -0.47 -22.83 -29.83
C LEU A 263 -1.31 -22.16 -30.93
N LEU A 264 -1.36 -20.83 -30.96
CA LEU A 264 -2.08 -20.08 -32.00
C LEU A 264 -1.47 -20.30 -33.38
N LEU A 265 -0.14 -20.37 -33.49
CA LEU A 265 0.53 -20.72 -34.74
C LEU A 265 0.08 -22.09 -35.26
N LYS A 266 -0.02 -23.09 -34.38
CA LYS A 266 -0.54 -24.43 -34.74
C LYS A 266 -2.01 -24.40 -35.18
N GLN A 267 -2.76 -23.39 -34.76
CA GLN A 267 -4.17 -23.17 -35.13
C GLN A 267 -4.31 -22.30 -36.39
N GLY A 268 -3.23 -22.08 -37.15
CA GLY A 268 -3.25 -21.36 -38.43
C GLY A 268 -3.09 -19.83 -38.31
N VAL A 269 -2.89 -19.29 -37.11
CA VAL A 269 -2.58 -17.85 -36.95
C VAL A 269 -1.18 -17.58 -37.49
N SER A 270 -1.01 -16.58 -38.34
CA SER A 270 0.32 -16.21 -38.84
C SER A 270 1.16 -15.51 -37.77
N LEU A 271 2.50 -15.58 -37.88
CA LEU A 271 3.41 -14.87 -36.97
C LEU A 271 3.17 -13.35 -36.95
N ALA A 272 2.68 -12.77 -38.05
CA ALA A 272 2.30 -11.37 -38.14
C ALA A 272 0.97 -11.07 -37.41
N GLY A 273 0.01 -12.01 -37.45
CA GLY A 273 -1.28 -11.90 -36.77
C GLY A 273 -1.23 -12.26 -35.28
N LEU A 274 -0.13 -12.80 -34.75
CA LEU A 274 -0.04 -13.25 -33.37
C LEU A 274 -0.36 -12.17 -32.33
N TYR A 275 0.16 -10.96 -32.50
CA TYR A 275 -0.11 -9.88 -31.56
C TYR A 275 -1.60 -9.53 -31.53
N ASP A 276 -2.27 -9.57 -32.69
CA ASP A 276 -3.70 -9.31 -32.84
C ASP A 276 -4.57 -10.51 -32.43
N ALA A 277 -4.07 -11.73 -32.49
CA ALA A 277 -4.77 -12.92 -31.98
C ALA A 277 -4.63 -13.08 -30.45
N LEU A 278 -3.50 -12.62 -29.90
CA LEU A 278 -3.24 -12.65 -28.45
C LEU A 278 -3.92 -11.51 -27.71
N THR A 279 -4.36 -10.46 -28.42
CA THR A 279 -4.94 -9.24 -27.85
C THR A 279 -6.20 -8.80 -28.59
N VAL A 280 -7.20 -8.24 -27.90
CA VAL A 280 -8.41 -7.71 -28.58
C VAL A 280 -8.22 -6.24 -28.98
N PRO A 281 -8.60 -5.81 -30.21
CA PRO A 281 -8.55 -4.41 -30.60
C PRO A 281 -9.37 -3.52 -29.67
N PHE A 282 -8.89 -2.30 -29.41
CA PHE A 282 -9.77 -1.27 -28.85
C PHE A 282 -10.87 -0.97 -29.87
N ARG A 283 -12.15 -1.22 -29.54
CA ARG A 283 -13.26 -0.78 -30.39
C ARG A 283 -13.18 0.74 -30.57
N SER A 284 -13.47 1.24 -31.77
CA SER A 284 -13.49 2.70 -32.07
C SER A 284 -14.46 3.49 -31.16
N SER A 285 -15.43 2.80 -30.56
CA SER A 285 -16.34 3.34 -29.55
C SER A 285 -15.78 3.39 -28.12
N GLU A 286 -14.66 2.73 -27.82
CA GLU A 286 -13.97 2.80 -26.53
C GLU A 286 -12.98 3.97 -26.51
N LYS A 287 -13.54 5.18 -26.34
CA LYS A 287 -12.78 6.39 -26.03
C LYS A 287 -11.88 6.13 -24.80
N GLY A 288 -10.63 6.62 -24.83
CA GLY A 288 -9.69 6.62 -23.69
C GLY A 288 -10.35 7.18 -22.42
N PRO A 289 -9.71 7.04 -21.21
CA PRO A 289 -10.39 7.08 -19.91
C PRO A 289 -11.57 8.03 -19.94
N SER A 290 -12.78 7.43 -19.98
CA SER A 290 -14.05 8.11 -20.13
C SER A 290 -13.98 9.49 -19.47
N ARG A 291 -13.98 10.56 -20.29
CA ARG A 291 -14.52 11.84 -19.82
C ARG A 291 -15.98 11.52 -19.58
N SER A 292 -16.27 11.06 -18.38
CA SER A 292 -17.62 10.73 -17.95
C SER A 292 -18.47 11.97 -18.20
N THR A 293 -19.36 11.89 -19.19
CA THR A 293 -20.41 12.89 -19.41
C THR A 293 -21.51 12.79 -18.36
N ALA A 294 -21.42 11.81 -17.46
CA ALA A 294 -22.34 11.67 -16.35
C ALA A 294 -22.36 12.97 -15.53
N ILE A 295 -23.56 13.48 -15.35
CA ILE A 295 -23.84 14.62 -14.49
C ILE A 295 -23.94 14.08 -13.07
N HIS A 296 -23.07 14.55 -12.18
CA HIS A 296 -23.19 14.28 -10.75
C HIS A 296 -24.12 15.30 -10.11
N LYS A 297 -24.95 14.84 -9.18
CA LYS A 297 -25.77 15.72 -8.34
C LYS A 297 -24.86 16.35 -7.28
N ALA A 298 -24.47 17.58 -7.53
CA ALA A 298 -23.48 18.31 -6.75
C ALA A 298 -24.00 19.71 -6.39
N PRO A 299 -24.99 19.85 -5.48
CA PRO A 299 -25.42 21.16 -5.02
C PRO A 299 -24.25 21.89 -4.36
N LEU A 300 -24.24 23.23 -4.44
CA LEU A 300 -23.21 24.03 -3.76
C LEU A 300 -23.36 23.87 -2.24
N PRO A 301 -22.36 23.32 -1.53
CA PRO A 301 -22.41 23.23 -0.07
C PRO A 301 -22.51 24.61 0.59
N LYS A 302 -23.17 24.71 1.74
CA LYS A 302 -23.29 25.97 2.49
C LYS A 302 -21.90 26.46 2.93
N GLY A 303 -21.57 27.70 2.59
CA GLY A 303 -20.25 28.28 2.86
C GLY A 303 -19.30 28.26 1.65
N THR A 304 -19.75 27.68 0.52
CA THR A 304 -19.06 27.82 -0.78
C THR A 304 -18.99 29.30 -1.19
N VAL A 305 -17.79 29.77 -1.52
CA VAL A 305 -17.55 31.12 -2.03
C VAL A 305 -17.33 31.03 -3.54
N CYS A 306 -17.98 31.91 -4.32
CA CYS A 306 -17.86 31.93 -5.78
C CYS A 306 -17.28 33.25 -6.29
N LYS A 307 -16.60 33.19 -7.44
CA LYS A 307 -16.12 34.32 -8.24
C LYS A 307 -16.73 34.25 -9.64
N GLY A 308 -17.12 35.40 -10.20
CA GLY A 308 -17.85 35.51 -11.47
C GLY A 308 -19.35 35.77 -11.29
N PRO A 309 -20.14 35.79 -12.38
CA PRO A 309 -21.55 36.18 -12.33
C PRO A 309 -22.39 35.26 -11.45
N LYS A 310 -23.21 35.84 -10.56
CA LYS A 310 -24.06 35.08 -9.61
C LYS A 310 -24.93 34.03 -10.29
N HIS A 311 -25.40 34.31 -11.51
CA HIS A 311 -26.27 33.45 -12.30
C HIS A 311 -25.65 33.04 -13.65
N ALA A 312 -24.36 32.71 -13.62
CA ALA A 312 -23.59 32.22 -14.77
C ALA A 312 -24.21 30.96 -15.42
N LEU A 313 -24.01 30.80 -16.74
CA LEU A 313 -24.47 29.63 -17.50
C LEU A 313 -23.72 28.36 -17.09
N VAL A 314 -22.46 28.49 -16.71
CA VAL A 314 -21.61 27.40 -16.25
C VAL A 314 -21.12 27.69 -14.83
N THR A 315 -21.37 26.75 -13.93
CA THR A 315 -20.80 26.72 -12.59
C THR A 315 -19.73 25.65 -12.52
N ILE A 316 -18.51 26.05 -12.18
CA ILE A 316 -17.41 25.13 -11.87
C ILE A 316 -17.29 25.06 -10.35
N LEU A 317 -17.75 23.97 -9.75
CA LEU A 317 -17.52 23.70 -8.33
C LEU A 317 -16.19 22.94 -8.17
N GLU A 318 -15.20 23.61 -7.60
CA GLU A 318 -13.89 23.06 -7.26
C GLU A 318 -13.92 22.51 -5.82
N TYR A 319 -13.67 21.21 -5.66
CA TYR A 319 -13.29 20.62 -4.39
C TYR A 319 -11.77 20.61 -4.25
N SER A 320 -11.27 21.39 -3.30
CA SER A 320 -9.85 21.74 -3.20
C SER A 320 -9.41 21.97 -1.76
N GLU A 321 -8.10 22.03 -1.57
CA GLU A 321 -7.48 22.30 -0.29
C GLU A 321 -6.09 22.92 -0.45
N PHE A 322 -5.75 23.80 0.49
CA PHE A 322 -4.63 24.74 0.34
C PHE A 322 -3.25 24.11 0.44
N GLN A 323 -3.12 22.91 1.01
CA GLN A 323 -1.82 22.24 1.14
C GLN A 323 -1.55 21.26 -0.02
N CYS A 324 -2.53 21.01 -0.89
CA CYS A 324 -2.39 20.10 -2.01
C CYS A 324 -1.63 20.74 -3.19
N PRO A 325 -0.46 20.19 -3.61
CA PRO A 325 0.32 20.77 -4.71
C PRO A 325 -0.38 20.68 -6.07
N TYR A 326 -1.31 19.73 -6.25
CA TYR A 326 -2.13 19.65 -7.47
C TYR A 326 -3.17 20.78 -7.50
N CYS A 327 -3.73 21.17 -6.35
CA CYS A 327 -4.69 22.28 -6.27
C CYS A 327 -4.03 23.59 -6.69
N LYS A 328 -2.81 23.86 -6.22
CA LYS A 328 -2.00 25.01 -6.68
C LYS A 328 -1.79 24.98 -8.19
N ARG A 329 -1.44 23.83 -8.77
CA ARG A 329 -1.24 23.71 -10.23
C ARG A 329 -2.50 23.96 -11.06
N ALA A 330 -3.68 23.84 -10.47
CA ALA A 330 -4.93 24.14 -11.18
C ALA A 330 -5.26 25.64 -11.22
N GLN A 331 -4.73 26.46 -10.30
CA GLN A 331 -5.10 27.87 -10.16
C GLN A 331 -4.83 28.70 -11.44
N PRO A 332 -3.69 28.58 -12.15
CA PRO A 332 -3.50 29.29 -13.41
C PRO A 332 -4.49 28.88 -14.50
N THR A 333 -4.93 27.60 -14.51
CA THR A 333 -5.94 27.12 -15.46
C THR A 333 -7.31 27.72 -15.16
N LEU A 334 -7.70 27.79 -13.88
CA LEU A 334 -8.94 28.43 -13.45
C LEU A 334 -8.95 29.94 -13.75
N ALA A 335 -7.82 30.62 -13.56
CA ALA A 335 -7.67 32.02 -13.93
C ALA A 335 -7.87 32.23 -15.44
N LYS A 336 -7.25 31.39 -16.28
CA LYS A 336 -7.45 31.42 -17.73
C LYS A 336 -8.91 31.17 -18.14
N ILE A 337 -9.59 30.24 -17.47
CA ILE A 337 -11.03 29.97 -17.68
C ILE A 337 -11.87 31.20 -17.36
N ALA A 338 -11.65 31.83 -16.20
CA ALA A 338 -12.39 33.01 -15.79
C ALA A 338 -12.18 34.19 -16.76
N ALA A 339 -10.96 34.36 -17.29
CA ALA A 339 -10.64 35.37 -18.29
C ALA A 339 -11.27 35.07 -19.66
N THR A 340 -11.40 33.79 -20.04
CA THR A 340 -11.97 33.39 -21.34
C THR A 340 -13.49 33.55 -21.39
N TRP A 341 -14.19 33.28 -20.27
CA TRP A 341 -15.66 33.35 -20.19
C TRP A 341 -16.13 34.21 -19.00
N PRO A 342 -15.81 35.52 -18.98
CA PRO A 342 -16.05 36.37 -17.83
C PRO A 342 -17.54 36.59 -17.52
N LYS A 343 -18.43 36.43 -18.53
CA LYS A 343 -19.88 36.65 -18.40
C LYS A 343 -20.66 35.35 -18.22
N GLU A 344 -20.06 34.21 -18.56
CA GLU A 344 -20.76 32.92 -18.66
C GLU A 344 -20.34 31.89 -17.63
N VAL A 345 -19.15 32.02 -17.03
CA VAL A 345 -18.60 31.06 -16.06
C VAL A 345 -18.48 31.70 -14.67
N ARG A 346 -18.91 30.96 -13.64
CA ARG A 346 -18.56 31.23 -12.23
C ARG A 346 -17.79 30.04 -11.64
N ILE A 347 -16.78 30.34 -10.84
CA ILE A 347 -15.94 29.35 -10.14
C ILE A 347 -16.30 29.40 -8.66
N CYS A 348 -16.62 28.27 -8.08
CA CYS A 348 -17.07 28.12 -6.71
C CYS A 348 -16.13 27.16 -5.96
N PHE A 349 -15.68 27.55 -4.76
CA PHE A 349 -14.69 26.79 -3.98
C PHE A 349 -15.34 26.05 -2.81
N ALA A 350 -15.13 24.74 -2.72
CA ALA A 350 -15.52 23.91 -1.59
C ALA A 350 -14.31 23.19 -0.97
N HIS A 351 -14.11 23.39 0.33
CA HIS A 351 -13.09 22.70 1.13
C HIS A 351 -13.18 21.17 1.10
N PHE A 352 -12.09 20.51 0.74
CA PHE A 352 -11.94 19.06 0.83
C PHE A 352 -10.54 18.70 1.38
N PRO A 353 -10.22 19.07 2.63
CA PRO A 353 -8.89 18.83 3.19
C PRO A 353 -8.58 17.33 3.29
N LEU A 354 -7.42 16.92 2.77
CA LEU A 354 -7.00 15.52 2.79
C LEU A 354 -6.29 15.19 4.11
N PRO A 355 -6.54 14.00 4.71
CA PRO A 355 -6.09 13.69 6.07
C PRO A 355 -4.56 13.54 6.21
N PHE A 356 -3.84 13.40 5.10
CA PHE A 356 -2.38 13.32 5.06
C PHE A 356 -1.71 14.70 4.89
N HIS A 357 -2.48 15.77 4.75
CA HIS A 357 -1.98 17.15 4.75
C HIS A 357 -2.28 17.82 6.11
N PRO A 358 -1.26 17.96 6.98
CA PRO A 358 -1.45 18.29 8.40
C PRO A 358 -2.11 19.65 8.68
N ASN A 359 -1.99 20.61 7.76
CA ASN A 359 -2.52 21.96 7.88
C ASN A 359 -3.77 22.20 7.02
N ALA A 360 -4.19 21.25 6.18
CA ALA A 360 -5.28 21.44 5.21
C ALA A 360 -6.61 21.82 5.89
N PHE A 361 -6.96 21.15 7.00
CA PHE A 361 -8.19 21.45 7.72
C PHE A 361 -8.14 22.84 8.38
N ARG A 362 -6.99 23.22 8.97
CA ARG A 362 -6.79 24.54 9.56
C ARG A 362 -6.89 25.65 8.50
N ALA A 363 -6.27 25.44 7.34
CA ALA A 363 -6.34 26.39 6.23
C ALA A 363 -7.79 26.53 5.70
N ALA A 364 -8.58 25.45 5.70
CA ALA A 364 -10.01 25.52 5.39
C ALA A 364 -10.80 26.38 6.41
N MET A 365 -10.54 26.20 7.71
CA MET A 365 -11.13 27.04 8.76
C MET A 365 -10.74 28.51 8.60
N ALA A 366 -9.46 28.78 8.33
CA ALA A 366 -8.96 30.14 8.10
C ALA A 366 -9.66 30.80 6.90
N ALA A 367 -9.83 30.06 5.79
CA ALA A 367 -10.53 30.55 4.61
C ALA A 367 -12.01 30.88 4.90
N LEU A 368 -12.72 30.02 5.63
CA LEU A 368 -14.11 30.27 6.03
C LEU A 368 -14.24 31.48 6.98
N ALA A 369 -13.29 31.67 7.90
CA ALA A 369 -13.24 32.83 8.77
C ALA A 369 -13.00 34.13 7.97
N ALA A 370 -12.08 34.10 7.01
CA ALA A 370 -11.84 35.22 6.09
C ALA A 370 -13.05 35.51 5.19
N ALA A 371 -13.80 34.47 4.78
CA ALA A 371 -15.01 34.63 3.98
C ALA A 371 -16.09 35.44 4.71
N LYS A 372 -16.25 35.27 6.02
CA LYS A 372 -17.17 36.08 6.85
C LYS A 372 -16.82 37.56 6.90
N GLN A 373 -15.59 37.91 6.52
CA GLN A 373 -15.10 39.28 6.44
C GLN A 373 -14.91 39.74 4.99
N GLY A 374 -15.42 39.00 4.00
CA GLY A 374 -15.28 39.33 2.57
C GLY A 374 -13.89 39.14 1.99
N LYS A 375 -12.96 38.53 2.74
CA LYS A 375 -11.53 38.39 2.38
C LYS A 375 -11.13 36.96 2.00
N PHE A 376 -12.09 36.13 1.55
CA PHE A 376 -11.83 34.76 1.13
C PHE A 376 -10.77 34.68 0.01
N TRP A 377 -10.99 35.37 -1.12
CA TRP A 377 -10.11 35.28 -2.29
C TRP A 377 -8.69 35.82 -2.04
N PRO A 378 -8.49 36.98 -1.36
CA PRO A 378 -7.16 37.43 -0.97
C PRO A 378 -6.39 36.40 -0.11
N LEU A 379 -7.05 35.78 0.88
CA LEU A 379 -6.40 34.76 1.71
C LEU A 379 -6.17 33.46 0.93
N HIS A 380 -7.14 33.05 0.09
CA HIS A 380 -7.03 31.90 -0.80
C HIS A 380 -5.78 31.98 -1.68
N ASP A 381 -5.57 33.12 -2.34
CA ASP A 381 -4.45 33.32 -3.24
C ASP A 381 -3.12 33.27 -2.48
N LYS A 382 -3.02 33.96 -1.32
CA LYS A 382 -1.83 33.92 -0.47
C LYS A 382 -1.52 32.52 0.08
N MET A 383 -2.53 31.74 0.43
CA MET A 383 -2.32 30.36 0.89
C MET A 383 -1.81 29.44 -0.23
N PHE A 384 -2.25 29.63 -1.48
CA PHE A 384 -1.70 28.87 -2.62
C PHE A 384 -0.31 29.36 -3.05
N GLU A 385 0.00 30.65 -2.92
CA GLU A 385 1.36 31.15 -3.09
C GLU A 385 2.30 30.49 -2.07
N ASN A 386 1.89 30.43 -0.80
CA ASN A 386 2.70 30.02 0.33
C ASN A 386 2.31 28.66 0.94
N GLN A 387 2.04 27.62 0.14
CA GLN A 387 1.53 26.32 0.63
C GLN A 387 2.36 25.62 1.74
N HIS A 388 3.64 25.98 1.88
CA HIS A 388 4.53 25.45 2.91
C HIS A 388 4.39 26.20 4.25
N LYS A 389 3.84 27.41 4.24
CA LYS A 389 3.59 28.30 5.39
C LYS A 389 2.10 28.33 5.74
N LEU A 390 1.57 27.17 6.11
CA LEU A 390 0.18 27.00 6.54
C LEU A 390 0.08 26.61 8.03
N GLY A 391 1.18 26.80 8.78
CA GLY A 391 1.18 26.64 10.24
C GLY A 391 0.31 27.68 10.93
N PRO A 392 0.06 27.53 12.25
CA PRO A 392 -0.72 28.52 13.02
C PRO A 392 -0.14 29.93 12.90
N ASP A 393 1.15 30.09 13.15
CA ASP A 393 1.83 31.39 13.17
C ASP A 393 1.92 31.98 11.75
N ASP A 394 2.21 31.15 10.76
CA ASP A 394 2.25 31.55 9.35
C ASP A 394 0.91 32.07 8.84
N LEU A 395 -0.18 31.35 9.17
CA LEU A 395 -1.54 31.75 8.79
C LEU A 395 -1.92 33.03 9.50
N LEU A 396 -1.59 33.17 10.78
CA LEU A 396 -1.87 34.39 11.54
C LEU A 396 -1.13 35.60 10.96
N ALA A 397 0.13 35.44 10.58
CA ALA A 397 0.90 36.47 9.90
C ALA A 397 0.28 36.88 8.55
N THR A 398 -0.17 35.89 7.77
CA THR A 398 -0.85 36.14 6.48
C THR A 398 -2.19 36.85 6.69
N VAL A 399 -2.98 36.44 7.69
CA VAL A 399 -4.27 37.05 8.04
C VAL A 399 -4.08 38.51 8.46
N LYS A 400 -3.08 38.78 9.30
CA LYS A 400 -2.70 40.15 9.71
C LYS A 400 -2.31 41.00 8.51
N ALA A 401 -1.45 40.47 7.62
CA ALA A 401 -0.99 41.19 6.43
C ALA A 401 -2.13 41.53 5.44
N LEU A 402 -3.22 40.76 5.44
CA LEU A 402 -4.40 41.00 4.60
C LEU A 402 -5.45 41.93 5.24
N GLY A 403 -5.17 42.46 6.44
CA GLY A 403 -6.09 43.35 7.16
C GLY A 403 -7.37 42.65 7.61
N ILE A 404 -7.32 41.34 7.87
CA ILE A 404 -8.46 40.59 8.43
C ILE A 404 -8.45 40.81 9.95
N ASP A 405 -9.61 41.15 10.52
CA ASP A 405 -9.74 41.40 11.97
C ASP A 405 -9.36 40.13 12.74
N LEU A 406 -8.25 40.21 13.49
CA LEU A 406 -7.65 39.09 14.19
C LEU A 406 -8.54 38.59 15.34
N LYS A 407 -9.20 39.49 16.07
CA LYS A 407 -10.04 39.12 17.22
C LYS A 407 -11.25 38.30 16.75
N ARG A 408 -11.92 38.78 15.71
CA ARG A 408 -13.04 38.09 15.06
C ARG A 408 -12.59 36.81 14.37
N PHE A 409 -11.45 36.84 13.68
CA PHE A 409 -10.88 35.66 13.04
C PHE A 409 -10.62 34.53 14.05
N MET A 410 -9.95 34.84 15.17
CA MET A 410 -9.64 33.86 16.22
C MET A 410 -10.91 33.26 16.84
N LYS A 411 -11.95 34.07 17.04
CA LYS A 411 -13.27 33.58 17.47
C LYS A 411 -13.91 32.66 16.43
N ASP A 412 -13.82 33.01 15.14
CA ASP A 412 -14.46 32.26 14.05
C ASP A 412 -13.76 30.91 13.78
N VAL A 413 -12.44 30.84 13.81
CA VAL A 413 -11.69 29.58 13.58
C VAL A 413 -11.86 28.55 14.70
N GLN A 414 -12.32 28.98 15.88
CA GLN A 414 -12.68 28.11 17.00
C GLN A 414 -14.15 27.68 17.00
N ASN A 415 -14.97 28.19 16.08
CA ASN A 415 -16.41 27.96 16.07
C ASN A 415 -16.76 26.54 15.56
N GLU A 416 -17.42 25.75 16.39
CA GLU A 416 -17.86 24.39 16.05
C GLU A 416 -18.76 24.33 14.80
N LYS A 417 -19.60 25.36 14.56
CA LYS A 417 -20.45 25.42 13.36
C LYS A 417 -19.61 25.48 12.08
N MET A 418 -18.44 26.11 12.13
CA MET A 418 -17.53 26.21 10.98
C MET A 418 -16.77 24.89 10.76
N VAL A 419 -16.40 24.19 11.83
CA VAL A 419 -15.88 22.81 11.75
C VAL A 419 -16.89 21.92 11.05
N GLN A 420 -18.17 22.05 11.39
CA GLN A 420 -19.25 21.31 10.73
C GLN A 420 -19.39 21.70 9.25
N GLN A 421 -19.28 22.99 8.89
CA GLN A 421 -19.30 23.41 7.48
C GLN A 421 -18.20 22.74 6.64
N VAL A 422 -16.96 22.65 7.14
CA VAL A 422 -15.88 21.94 6.43
C VAL A 422 -16.23 20.46 6.26
N ARG A 423 -16.82 19.83 7.27
CA ARG A 423 -17.27 18.42 7.20
C ARG A 423 -18.42 18.21 6.22
N ASP A 424 -19.35 19.17 6.15
CA ASP A 424 -20.46 19.16 5.20
C ASP A 424 -19.93 19.27 3.76
N HIS A 425 -18.93 20.12 3.51
CA HIS A 425 -18.25 20.19 2.22
C HIS A 425 -17.60 18.84 1.86
N ILE A 426 -16.88 18.20 2.77
CA ILE A 426 -16.27 16.87 2.54
C ILE A 426 -17.36 15.83 2.20
N THR A 427 -18.46 15.84 2.94
CA THR A 427 -19.58 14.91 2.73
C THR A 427 -20.23 15.13 1.38
N ALA A 428 -20.54 16.37 1.03
CA ALA A 428 -21.09 16.73 -0.28
C ALA A 428 -20.15 16.34 -1.42
N GLY A 429 -18.84 16.55 -1.26
CA GLY A 429 -17.84 16.10 -2.23
C GLY A 429 -17.87 14.59 -2.43
N ARG A 430 -17.90 13.81 -1.35
CA ARG A 430 -17.99 12.34 -1.42
C ARG A 430 -19.26 11.89 -2.16
N LYS A 431 -20.42 12.48 -1.85
CA LYS A 431 -21.69 12.23 -2.55
C LYS A 431 -21.63 12.64 -4.03
N ALA A 432 -20.87 13.67 -4.37
CA ALA A 432 -20.59 14.08 -5.75
C ALA A 432 -19.48 13.24 -6.44
N GLY A 433 -18.95 12.19 -5.79
CA GLY A 433 -17.93 11.30 -6.35
C GLY A 433 -16.50 11.84 -6.28
N VAL A 434 -16.25 12.86 -5.44
CA VAL A 434 -14.91 13.39 -5.15
C VAL A 434 -14.15 12.38 -4.30
N ARG A 435 -12.96 11.99 -4.77
CA ARG A 435 -12.07 11.03 -4.08
C ARG A 435 -10.71 11.63 -3.73
N GLY A 436 -10.47 12.88 -4.12
CA GLY A 436 -9.20 13.58 -3.95
C GLY A 436 -9.28 14.99 -4.53
N THR A 437 -8.24 15.78 -4.30
CA THR A 437 -8.19 17.18 -4.73
C THR A 437 -7.05 17.44 -5.74
N PRO A 438 -7.22 18.37 -6.69
CA PRO A 438 -8.48 19.06 -6.97
C PRO A 438 -9.44 18.14 -7.73
N THR A 439 -10.75 18.32 -7.53
CA THR A 439 -11.78 17.75 -8.39
C THR A 439 -12.77 18.85 -8.78
N PHE A 440 -13.13 18.93 -10.05
CA PHE A 440 -14.03 19.93 -10.61
C PHE A 440 -15.36 19.29 -11.02
N LEU A 441 -16.46 19.96 -10.70
CA LEU A 441 -17.81 19.62 -11.17
C LEU A 441 -18.31 20.77 -12.05
N ILE A 442 -18.25 20.61 -13.36
CA ILE A 442 -18.61 21.62 -14.38
C ILE A 442 -20.07 21.37 -14.77
N ASN A 443 -21.01 22.12 -14.18
CA ASN A 443 -22.45 21.81 -14.24
C ASN A 443 -22.77 20.34 -13.92
N GLY A 444 -22.03 19.76 -12.97
CA GLY A 444 -22.12 18.35 -12.56
C GLY A 444 -21.20 17.38 -13.32
N VAL A 445 -20.61 17.77 -14.45
CA VAL A 445 -19.61 16.92 -15.15
C VAL A 445 -18.31 16.89 -14.35
N ARG A 446 -17.89 15.70 -13.92
CA ARG A 446 -16.71 15.54 -13.05
C ARG A 446 -15.41 15.46 -13.85
N LEU A 447 -14.44 16.30 -13.46
CA LEU A 447 -13.06 16.27 -13.93
C LEU A 447 -12.12 16.22 -12.72
N GLY A 448 -11.50 15.07 -12.47
CA GLY A 448 -10.61 14.87 -11.31
C GLY A 448 -9.13 15.10 -11.64
N GLY A 449 -8.42 15.81 -10.78
CA GLY A 449 -7.00 16.14 -10.90
C GLY A 449 -6.73 17.51 -11.53
N ALA A 450 -5.48 17.97 -11.44
CA ALA A 450 -5.05 19.19 -12.10
C ALA A 450 -4.87 18.94 -13.61
N HIS A 451 -5.70 19.57 -14.43
CA HIS A 451 -5.67 19.44 -15.89
C HIS A 451 -5.36 20.79 -16.55
N PRO A 452 -4.74 20.80 -17.75
CA PRO A 452 -4.57 22.03 -18.52
C PRO A 452 -5.90 22.56 -19.06
N PHE A 453 -5.91 23.84 -19.45
CA PHE A 453 -7.06 24.54 -20.05
C PHE A 453 -7.76 23.75 -21.17
N GLU A 454 -7.00 23.11 -22.06
CA GLU A 454 -7.53 22.33 -23.18
C GLU A 454 -8.41 21.14 -22.76
N ASN A 455 -8.31 20.69 -21.51
CA ASN A 455 -9.17 19.64 -20.99
C ASN A 455 -10.50 20.18 -20.46
N PHE A 456 -10.53 21.44 -20.01
CA PHE A 456 -11.72 22.12 -19.51
C PHE A 456 -12.57 22.68 -20.64
N LYS A 457 -11.93 23.34 -21.61
CA LYS A 457 -12.57 24.05 -22.72
C LYS A 457 -13.72 23.26 -23.38
N PRO A 458 -13.52 22.04 -23.90
CA PRO A 458 -14.60 21.30 -24.54
C PRO A 458 -15.74 20.89 -23.58
N ILE A 459 -15.46 20.74 -22.28
CA ILE A 459 -16.51 20.46 -21.29
C ILE A 459 -17.34 21.73 -21.03
N ILE A 460 -16.67 22.86 -20.87
CA ILE A 460 -17.31 24.17 -20.66
C ILE A 460 -18.19 24.53 -21.86
N GLU A 461 -17.67 24.42 -23.08
CA GLU A 461 -18.42 24.70 -24.32
C GLU A 461 -19.66 23.81 -24.44
N ALA A 462 -19.54 22.52 -24.18
CA ALA A 462 -20.69 21.61 -24.15
C ALA A 462 -21.71 22.00 -23.07
N GLN A 463 -21.25 22.41 -21.89
CA GLN A 463 -22.14 22.84 -20.80
C GLN A 463 -22.78 24.21 -21.06
N LEU A 464 -22.14 25.12 -21.80
CA LEU A 464 -22.74 26.38 -22.25
C LEU A 464 -23.92 26.11 -23.17
N LEU A 465 -23.76 25.23 -24.15
CA LEU A 465 -24.85 24.83 -25.05
C LEU A 465 -26.00 24.16 -24.29
N ARG A 466 -25.67 23.24 -23.37
CA ARG A 466 -26.67 22.57 -22.52
C ARG A 466 -27.43 23.57 -21.64
N ALA A 467 -26.74 24.53 -21.05
CA ALA A 467 -27.33 25.60 -20.23
C ALA A 467 -28.29 26.48 -21.05
N LYS A 468 -27.88 26.91 -22.25
CA LYS A 468 -28.72 27.69 -23.17
C LYS A 468 -29.97 26.91 -23.58
N LYS A 469 -29.86 25.60 -23.84
CA LYS A 469 -31.01 24.73 -24.13
C LYS A 469 -31.94 24.60 -22.92
N MET A 470 -31.40 24.40 -21.72
CA MET A 470 -32.17 24.27 -20.48
C MET A 470 -32.96 25.54 -20.16
N LEU A 471 -32.43 26.72 -20.45
CA LEU A 471 -33.13 28.00 -20.27
C LEU A 471 -34.38 28.17 -21.13
N LYS A 472 -34.54 27.40 -22.22
CA LYS A 472 -35.77 27.40 -23.02
C LYS A 472 -36.88 26.53 -22.43
N SER A 473 -36.60 25.79 -21.35
CA SER A 473 -37.57 24.89 -20.72
C SER A 473 -38.50 25.66 -19.77
N LYS A 474 -39.79 25.30 -19.75
CA LYS A 474 -40.80 25.93 -18.88
C LYS A 474 -40.36 25.90 -17.41
N GLY A 475 -40.43 27.05 -16.74
CA GLY A 475 -40.06 27.18 -15.33
C GLY A 475 -38.54 27.24 -15.03
N VAL A 476 -37.69 27.26 -16.05
CA VAL A 476 -36.24 27.47 -15.88
C VAL A 476 -35.87 28.91 -16.17
N ASN A 477 -35.11 29.53 -15.27
CA ASN A 477 -34.51 30.84 -15.48
C ASN A 477 -33.06 30.84 -14.96
N ARG A 478 -32.33 31.95 -15.16
CA ARG A 478 -30.93 32.06 -14.73
C ARG A 478 -30.72 31.84 -13.21
N ARG A 479 -31.72 32.09 -12.36
CA ARG A 479 -31.60 31.92 -10.90
C ARG A 479 -31.62 30.45 -10.48
N ASN A 480 -32.44 29.62 -11.10
CA ASN A 480 -32.56 28.19 -10.78
C ASN A 480 -31.81 27.26 -11.75
N LEU A 481 -31.18 27.80 -12.80
CA LEU A 481 -30.51 27.06 -13.86
C LEU A 481 -29.52 26.01 -13.35
N TYR A 482 -28.61 26.37 -12.45
CA TYR A 482 -27.62 25.41 -11.94
C TYR A 482 -28.27 24.23 -11.24
N ALA A 483 -29.27 24.49 -10.38
CA ALA A 483 -30.00 23.44 -9.68
C ALA A 483 -30.70 22.50 -10.68
N LYS A 484 -31.33 23.06 -11.72
CA LYS A 484 -31.97 22.28 -12.80
C LYS A 484 -30.99 21.47 -13.64
N LEU A 485 -29.79 21.99 -13.89
CA LEU A 485 -28.75 21.27 -14.62
C LEU A 485 -28.21 20.04 -13.89
N ILE A 486 -28.30 19.99 -12.57
CA ILE A 486 -27.80 18.87 -11.74
C ILE A 486 -28.92 18.03 -11.09
N GLU A 487 -30.18 18.41 -11.26
CA GLU A 487 -31.35 17.83 -10.58
C GLU A 487 -31.44 16.30 -10.79
N LYS A 488 -31.26 15.86 -12.04
CA LYS A 488 -31.25 14.44 -12.43
C LYS A 488 -29.84 13.82 -12.42
N GLY A 489 -28.90 14.44 -11.72
CA GLY A 489 -27.54 13.95 -11.63
C GLY A 489 -27.43 12.68 -10.78
N ILE A 490 -26.41 11.86 -11.06
CA ILE A 490 -26.09 10.68 -10.25
C ILE A 490 -25.45 11.10 -8.93
N GLU A 491 -25.86 10.46 -7.85
CA GLU A 491 -25.12 10.49 -6.59
C GLU A 491 -24.13 9.32 -6.61
N ALA A 492 -22.89 9.58 -6.21
CA ALA A 492 -21.94 8.50 -6.01
C ALA A 492 -22.43 7.67 -4.81
N PRO A 493 -22.42 6.33 -4.89
CA PRO A 493 -22.66 5.51 -3.71
C PRO A 493 -21.65 5.94 -2.65
N GLU A 494 -22.15 6.25 -1.44
CA GLU A 494 -21.27 6.68 -0.36
C GLU A 494 -20.17 5.62 -0.20
N PRO A 495 -18.88 5.98 -0.35
CA PRO A 495 -17.82 5.03 -0.14
C PRO A 495 -17.89 4.61 1.33
N LYS A 496 -18.38 3.40 1.60
CA LYS A 496 -18.38 2.83 2.96
C LYS A 496 -16.95 2.89 3.49
N PRO A 497 -16.72 3.49 4.67
CA PRO A 497 -15.42 3.46 5.31
C PRO A 497 -14.88 2.02 5.36
N ASN A 498 -13.72 1.77 4.74
CA ASN A 498 -13.11 0.46 4.84
C ASN A 498 -12.47 0.33 6.23
N LEU A 499 -13.12 -0.43 7.11
CA LEU A 499 -12.66 -0.70 8.46
C LEU A 499 -11.53 -1.76 8.52
N GLY A 500 -11.19 -2.37 7.38
CA GLY A 500 -10.33 -3.55 7.31
C GLY A 500 -11.09 -4.83 7.68
N PRO A 501 -10.39 -5.98 7.75
CA PRO A 501 -11.01 -7.24 8.16
C PRO A 501 -11.50 -7.16 9.60
N THR A 502 -12.74 -7.58 9.85
CA THR A 502 -13.30 -7.70 11.20
C THR A 502 -12.61 -8.87 11.92
N VAL A 503 -11.79 -8.54 12.91
CA VAL A 503 -11.10 -9.51 13.76
C VAL A 503 -11.30 -9.14 15.22
N TYR A 504 -11.79 -10.09 16.01
CA TYR A 504 -12.02 -9.94 17.45
C TYR A 504 -10.83 -10.46 18.25
N TYR A 505 -10.41 -9.70 19.25
CA TYR A 505 -9.35 -10.03 20.19
C TYR A 505 -9.86 -9.99 21.62
N LYS A 506 -9.23 -10.78 22.49
CA LYS A 506 -9.49 -10.77 23.93
C LYS A 506 -8.73 -9.61 24.58
N ALA A 507 -9.19 -8.38 24.32
CA ALA A 507 -8.62 -7.16 24.88
C ALA A 507 -9.02 -7.02 26.36
N GLU A 508 -8.21 -7.60 27.24
CA GLU A 508 -8.48 -7.57 28.68
C GLU A 508 -8.31 -6.15 29.24
N ILE A 509 -9.14 -5.80 30.23
CA ILE A 509 -9.07 -4.52 30.96
C ILE A 509 -8.68 -4.84 32.40
N PRO A 510 -7.39 -4.69 32.77
CA PRO A 510 -6.96 -4.93 34.14
C PRO A 510 -7.66 -4.05 35.17
N LYS A 511 -7.70 -4.51 36.43
CA LYS A 511 -8.19 -3.69 37.55
C LYS A 511 -7.33 -2.41 37.67
N GLY A 512 -8.00 -1.29 37.91
CA GLY A 512 -7.36 0.03 38.01
C GLY A 512 -6.94 0.64 36.67
N THR A 513 -7.30 0.06 35.52
CA THR A 513 -7.14 0.74 34.22
C THR A 513 -8.02 2.00 34.20
N PRO A 514 -7.47 3.18 33.83
CA PRO A 514 -8.26 4.39 33.72
C PRO A 514 -9.30 4.25 32.61
N CYS A 515 -10.56 4.44 32.97
CA CYS A 515 -11.67 4.42 32.03
C CYS A 515 -12.57 5.66 32.20
N LYS A 516 -13.19 6.12 31.12
CA LYS A 516 -14.15 7.22 31.06
C LYS A 516 -15.47 6.71 30.47
N GLY A 517 -16.59 6.99 31.14
CA GLY A 517 -17.91 6.45 30.80
C GLY A 517 -18.38 5.32 31.73
N PRO A 518 -19.66 4.91 31.65
CA PRO A 518 -20.28 3.99 32.61
C PRO A 518 -19.70 2.57 32.50
N ARG A 519 -19.59 1.87 33.64
CA ARG A 519 -19.00 0.51 33.68
C ARG A 519 -19.79 -0.52 32.88
N ASP A 520 -21.09 -0.33 32.80
CA ASP A 520 -22.08 -1.16 32.12
C ASP A 520 -22.48 -0.57 30.76
N ALA A 521 -21.58 0.21 30.11
CA ALA A 521 -21.75 0.77 28.77
C ALA A 521 -22.04 -0.29 27.69
N TRP A 522 -22.71 0.13 26.60
CA TRP A 522 -23.02 -0.77 25.48
C TRP A 522 -21.77 -1.12 24.69
N LEU A 523 -20.86 -0.18 24.64
CA LEU A 523 -19.68 -0.17 23.81
C LEU A 523 -18.51 0.12 24.72
N THR A 524 -17.58 -0.83 24.86
CA THR A 524 -16.31 -0.57 25.52
C THR A 524 -15.21 -0.51 24.48
N ILE A 525 -14.49 0.60 24.46
CA ILE A 525 -13.34 0.85 23.59
C ILE A 525 -12.09 0.70 24.45
N VAL A 526 -11.24 -0.27 24.11
CA VAL A 526 -9.90 -0.37 24.69
C VAL A 526 -8.91 0.26 23.73
N GLU A 527 -8.22 1.31 24.18
CA GLU A 527 -7.19 2.02 23.43
C GLU A 527 -5.81 1.65 23.96
N TYR A 528 -4.92 1.21 23.08
CA TYR A 528 -3.48 1.17 23.33
C TYR A 528 -2.81 2.35 22.65
N SER A 529 -2.20 3.22 23.46
CA SER A 529 -1.73 4.53 23.00
C SER A 529 -0.33 4.88 23.52
N ASP A 530 0.26 5.89 22.90
CA ASP A 530 1.60 6.41 23.20
C ASP A 530 1.55 7.94 23.25
N PHE A 531 1.93 8.53 24.38
CA PHE A 531 1.84 9.97 24.62
C PHE A 531 2.75 10.85 23.77
N GLN A 532 3.78 10.31 23.11
CA GLN A 532 4.61 11.03 22.13
C GLN A 532 4.19 10.77 20.68
N CYS A 533 3.24 9.88 20.44
CA CYS A 533 2.84 9.53 19.09
C CYS A 533 1.92 10.62 18.47
N PRO A 534 2.30 11.23 17.32
CA PRO A 534 1.49 12.24 16.65
C PRO A 534 0.13 11.71 16.17
N TYR A 535 0.01 10.41 15.92
CA TYR A 535 -1.26 9.78 15.54
C TYR A 535 -2.16 9.60 16.77
N CYS A 536 -1.58 9.25 17.93
CA CYS A 536 -2.33 9.12 19.19
C CYS A 536 -2.92 10.46 19.62
N SER A 537 -2.13 11.54 19.57
CA SER A 537 -2.60 12.91 19.83
C SER A 537 -3.81 13.28 18.94
N ARG A 538 -3.79 12.92 17.65
CA ARG A 538 -4.98 13.13 16.77
C ARG A 538 -6.17 12.26 17.16
N ALA A 539 -5.94 11.01 17.55
CA ALA A 539 -7.02 10.11 17.91
C ALA A 539 -7.70 10.49 19.23
N ALA A 540 -6.98 11.14 20.16
CA ALA A 540 -7.55 11.72 21.37
C ALA A 540 -8.72 12.68 21.05
N GLY A 541 -8.57 13.51 20.01
CA GLY A 541 -9.66 14.38 19.53
C GLY A 541 -10.88 13.58 19.02
N THR A 542 -10.65 12.50 18.26
CA THR A 542 -11.73 11.60 17.82
C THR A 542 -12.41 10.91 19.00
N MET A 543 -11.66 10.46 20.01
CA MET A 543 -12.22 9.82 21.20
C MET A 543 -13.05 10.80 22.04
N ALA A 544 -12.60 12.05 22.18
CA ALA A 544 -13.37 13.10 22.83
C ALA A 544 -14.71 13.35 22.10
N GLU A 545 -14.70 13.40 20.76
CA GLU A 545 -15.91 13.52 19.97
C GLU A 545 -16.86 12.33 20.15
N ILE A 546 -16.34 11.09 20.22
CA ILE A 546 -17.14 9.89 20.47
C ILE A 546 -17.77 9.93 21.86
N LEU A 547 -16.99 10.21 22.90
CA LEU A 547 -17.50 10.27 24.28
C LEU A 547 -18.60 11.32 24.45
N ARG A 548 -18.52 12.43 23.70
CA ARG A 548 -19.55 13.47 23.67
C ARG A 548 -20.80 13.02 22.90
N LYS A 549 -20.66 12.50 21.68
CA LYS A 549 -21.80 12.12 20.81
C LYS A 549 -22.49 10.84 21.26
N TRP A 550 -21.76 9.93 21.90
CA TRP A 550 -22.24 8.63 22.40
C TRP A 550 -22.30 8.59 23.92
N HIS A 551 -22.58 9.74 24.53
CA HIS A 551 -22.67 9.91 25.98
C HIS A 551 -23.56 8.83 26.62
N GLY A 552 -23.12 8.26 27.74
CA GLY A 552 -23.80 7.17 28.45
C GLY A 552 -23.76 5.79 27.76
N LYS A 553 -23.39 5.70 26.47
CA LYS A 553 -23.35 4.42 25.73
C LYS A 553 -21.94 3.85 25.57
N VAL A 554 -20.91 4.69 25.65
CA VAL A 554 -19.51 4.31 25.45
C VAL A 554 -18.72 4.39 26.75
N ARG A 555 -17.83 3.41 26.95
CA ARG A 555 -16.77 3.40 27.94
C ARG A 555 -15.42 3.32 27.23
N LEU A 556 -14.58 4.34 27.35
CA LEU A 556 -13.20 4.33 26.87
C LEU A 556 -12.28 3.86 27.99
N CYS A 557 -11.39 2.91 27.73
CA CYS A 557 -10.37 2.44 28.67
C CYS A 557 -8.99 2.53 28.03
N TYR A 558 -8.04 3.17 28.72
CA TYR A 558 -6.72 3.50 28.19
C TYR A 558 -5.63 2.58 28.75
N LEU A 559 -4.84 1.96 27.87
CA LEU A 559 -3.64 1.20 28.22
C LEU A 559 -2.41 1.79 27.53
N ASN A 560 -1.28 1.77 28.24
CA ASN A 560 -0.02 2.31 27.75
C ASN A 560 0.65 1.35 26.77
N ASN A 561 1.06 1.86 25.60
CA ASN A 561 1.89 1.14 24.64
C ASN A 561 3.01 2.05 24.09
N PRO A 562 3.92 2.54 24.96
CA PRO A 562 5.00 3.42 24.56
C PRO A 562 5.94 2.73 23.57
N LEU A 563 6.15 3.36 22.41
CA LEU A 563 6.96 2.83 21.33
C LEU A 563 8.45 3.10 21.59
N PRO A 564 9.35 2.14 21.32
CA PRO A 564 10.75 2.22 21.74
C PRO A 564 11.57 3.32 21.06
N PHE A 565 11.07 3.88 19.95
CA PHE A 565 11.71 4.99 19.24
C PHE A 565 11.21 6.37 19.70
N HIS A 566 10.25 6.42 20.63
CA HIS A 566 9.80 7.63 21.29
C HIS A 566 10.47 7.76 22.67
N GLN A 567 11.53 8.57 22.72
CA GLN A 567 12.46 8.67 23.85
C GLN A 567 11.81 8.93 25.23
N HIS A 568 10.71 9.70 25.26
CA HIS A 568 9.98 10.11 26.46
C HIS A 568 8.60 9.45 26.59
N ALA A 569 8.21 8.53 25.70
CA ALA A 569 6.90 7.88 25.77
C ALA A 569 6.76 7.01 27.01
N PHE A 570 7.82 6.28 27.38
CA PHE A 570 7.81 5.40 28.54
C PHE A 570 7.74 6.19 29.87
N SER A 571 8.50 7.28 29.98
CA SER A 571 8.43 8.16 31.15
C SER A 571 7.09 8.89 31.24
N ALA A 572 6.52 9.32 30.11
CA ALA A 572 5.18 9.91 30.06
C ALA A 572 4.09 8.91 30.49
N ALA A 573 4.21 7.62 30.11
CA ALA A 573 3.32 6.57 30.57
C ALA A 573 3.38 6.39 32.09
N ILE A 574 4.57 6.32 32.69
CA ILE A 574 4.74 6.28 34.16
C ILE A 574 4.12 7.52 34.81
N ALA A 575 4.40 8.71 34.27
CA ALA A 575 3.87 9.98 34.76
C ALA A 575 2.34 10.03 34.74
N SER A 576 1.70 9.49 33.70
CA SER A 576 0.24 9.37 33.64
C SER A 576 -0.31 8.50 34.77
N LEU A 577 0.37 7.41 35.12
CA LEU A 577 -0.02 6.52 36.22
C LEU A 577 0.25 7.13 37.60
N ALA A 578 1.29 7.97 37.73
CA ALA A 578 1.51 8.77 38.93
C ALA A 578 0.38 9.78 39.13
N ALA A 579 -0.05 10.47 38.06
CA ALA A 579 -1.23 11.34 38.09
C ALA A 579 -2.52 10.56 38.40
N LEU A 580 -2.64 9.31 37.93
CA LEU A 580 -3.76 8.42 38.28
C LEU A 580 -3.83 8.14 39.79
N ARG A 581 -2.70 7.94 40.48
CA ARG A 581 -2.66 7.77 41.94
C ARG A 581 -3.17 8.98 42.72
N GLN A 582 -3.20 10.14 42.08
CA GLN A 582 -3.73 11.39 42.62
C GLN A 582 -5.10 11.76 42.01
N GLY A 583 -5.74 10.84 41.28
CA GLY A 583 -7.09 11.05 40.72
C GLY A 583 -7.15 11.94 39.47
N LYS A 584 -6.01 12.30 38.87
CA LYS A 584 -5.90 13.30 37.78
C LYS A 584 -5.42 12.72 36.45
N PHE A 585 -5.70 11.44 36.20
CA PHE A 585 -5.23 10.76 34.99
C PHE A 585 -5.68 11.48 33.70
N TRP A 586 -6.96 11.82 33.59
CA TRP A 586 -7.52 12.34 32.33
C TRP A 586 -7.05 13.77 32.04
N GLU A 587 -6.96 14.62 33.06
CA GLU A 587 -6.42 15.97 32.91
C GLU A 587 -4.93 15.93 32.54
N PHE A 588 -4.16 15.02 33.15
CA PHE A 588 -2.75 14.82 32.80
C PHE A 588 -2.59 14.24 31.39
N HIS A 589 -3.41 13.26 31.03
CA HIS A 589 -3.47 12.65 29.70
C HIS A 589 -3.70 13.69 28.60
N ASP A 590 -4.67 14.59 28.79
CA ASP A 590 -4.98 15.63 27.80
C ASP A 590 -3.80 16.60 27.65
N LYS A 591 -3.18 17.01 28.76
CA LYS A 591 -1.98 17.86 28.75
C LYS A 591 -0.77 17.19 28.10
N LEU A 592 -0.59 15.88 28.27
CA LEU A 592 0.45 15.13 27.57
C LEU A 592 0.24 15.18 26.06
N PHE A 593 -0.98 14.97 25.57
CA PHE A 593 -1.25 15.00 24.14
C PHE A 593 -1.25 16.39 23.52
N GLU A 594 -1.57 17.43 24.27
CA GLU A 594 -1.34 18.83 23.87
C GLU A 594 0.15 19.12 23.66
N ASN A 595 1.02 18.48 24.45
CA ASN A 595 2.46 18.73 24.48
C ASN A 595 3.31 17.60 23.89
N TYR A 596 2.72 16.68 23.11
CA TYR A 596 3.35 15.41 22.72
C TYR A 596 4.73 15.56 22.02
N ARG A 597 4.96 16.70 21.32
CA ARG A 597 6.23 17.01 20.64
C ARG A 597 7.34 17.49 21.57
N MET A 598 6.98 17.98 22.75
CA MET A 598 7.88 18.68 23.69
C MET A 598 7.98 17.94 25.03
N LEU A 599 7.57 16.67 25.09
CA LEU A 599 7.66 15.90 26.33
C LEU A 599 9.14 15.72 26.72
N SER A 600 9.43 15.97 27.99
CA SER A 600 10.73 15.82 28.65
C SER A 600 10.47 15.62 30.15
N ALA A 601 11.48 15.24 30.94
CA ALA A 601 11.30 15.11 32.39
C ALA A 601 10.83 16.43 33.03
N GLU A 602 11.40 17.56 32.59
CA GLU A 602 10.99 18.89 33.02
C GLU A 602 9.55 19.19 32.61
N LYS A 603 9.18 18.92 31.35
CA LYS A 603 7.82 19.18 30.87
C LYS A 603 6.77 18.38 31.64
N LEU A 604 7.08 17.14 32.04
CA LEU A 604 6.19 16.32 32.87
C LEU A 604 5.95 16.95 34.25
N LEU A 605 6.99 17.51 34.88
CA LEU A 605 6.86 18.23 36.16
C LEU A 605 6.08 19.54 36.01
N GLN A 606 6.31 20.29 34.91
CA GLN A 606 5.55 21.50 34.61
C GLN A 606 4.05 21.19 34.47
N ILE A 607 3.69 20.11 33.76
CA ILE A 607 2.30 19.66 33.63
C ILE A 607 1.72 19.26 34.99
N ALA A 608 2.47 18.50 35.80
CA ALA A 608 2.03 18.08 37.14
C ALA A 608 1.75 19.30 38.04
N SER A 609 2.64 20.28 38.02
CA SER A 609 2.50 21.53 38.79
C SER A 609 1.30 22.34 38.32
N ALA A 610 1.12 22.49 37.00
CA ALA A 610 -0.03 23.21 36.43
C ALA A 610 -1.37 22.56 36.79
N LEU A 611 -1.40 21.24 36.99
CA LEU A 611 -2.56 20.49 37.43
C LEU A 611 -2.70 20.40 38.96
N LYS A 612 -1.86 21.11 39.71
CA LYS A 612 -1.84 21.15 41.18
C LYS A 612 -1.70 19.76 41.82
N LEU A 613 -0.89 18.89 41.22
CA LEU A 613 -0.49 17.62 41.84
C LEU A 613 0.47 17.87 42.99
N ASP A 614 0.47 16.99 44.00
CA ASP A 614 1.55 16.93 44.99
C ASP A 614 2.83 16.50 44.26
N ILE A 615 3.73 17.47 44.05
CA ILE A 615 4.95 17.29 43.29
C ILE A 615 5.94 16.37 44.00
N ALA A 616 5.99 16.41 45.33
CA ALA A 616 6.88 15.53 46.11
C ALA A 616 6.42 14.07 45.97
N ARG A 617 5.11 13.82 46.13
CA ARG A 617 4.52 12.49 45.88
C ARG A 617 4.66 12.07 44.44
N PHE A 618 4.45 12.97 43.48
CA PHE A 618 4.57 12.67 42.05
C PHE A 618 6.00 12.22 41.70
N LYS A 619 7.03 12.94 42.16
CA LYS A 619 8.44 12.53 41.98
C LYS A 619 8.73 11.17 42.59
N ARG A 620 8.22 10.87 43.80
CA ARG A 620 8.33 9.53 44.41
C ARG A 620 7.66 8.45 43.56
N ASP A 621 6.45 8.72 43.07
CA ASP A 621 5.69 7.79 42.23
C ASP A 621 6.40 7.52 40.90
N LEU A 622 7.05 8.52 40.28
CA LEU A 622 7.85 8.34 39.06
C LEU A 622 9.00 7.34 39.24
N ALA A 623 9.55 7.24 40.45
CA ALA A 623 10.62 6.30 40.80
C ALA A 623 10.10 4.92 41.25
N ASP A 624 8.79 4.76 41.47
CA ASP A 624 8.23 3.52 42.00
C ASP A 624 8.30 2.37 40.95
N PRO A 625 9.02 1.27 41.25
CA PRO A 625 9.11 0.12 40.35
C PRO A 625 7.74 -0.51 40.03
N LYS A 626 6.72 -0.35 40.88
CA LYS A 626 5.36 -0.85 40.63
C LYS A 626 4.69 -0.14 39.45
N LEU A 627 4.96 1.15 39.21
CA LEU A 627 4.42 1.86 38.05
C LEU A 627 5.12 1.42 36.76
N LYS A 628 6.44 1.25 36.81
CA LYS A 628 7.20 0.66 35.70
C LYS A 628 6.69 -0.75 35.34
N ALA A 629 6.45 -1.58 36.36
CA ALA A 629 5.85 -2.91 36.18
C ALA A 629 4.42 -2.84 35.61
N ARG A 630 3.64 -1.81 35.96
CA ARG A 630 2.32 -1.58 35.37
C ARG A 630 2.41 -1.25 33.87
N VAL A 631 3.29 -0.33 33.46
CA VAL A 631 3.51 -0.04 32.04
C VAL A 631 3.97 -1.29 31.28
N GLN A 632 4.85 -2.09 31.88
CA GLN A 632 5.31 -3.35 31.27
C GLN A 632 4.16 -4.36 31.09
N ARG A 633 3.23 -4.46 32.05
CA ARG A 633 2.03 -5.29 31.90
C ARG A 633 1.10 -4.80 30.79
N ASP A 634 0.93 -3.48 30.64
CA ASP A 634 0.14 -2.91 29.54
C ASP A 634 0.78 -3.27 28.18
N LEU A 635 2.11 -3.24 28.06
CA LEU A 635 2.85 -3.71 26.88
C LEU A 635 2.64 -5.21 26.61
N GLU A 636 2.69 -6.05 27.64
CA GLU A 636 2.42 -7.51 27.51
C GLU A 636 0.98 -7.79 27.07
N LEU A 637 0.02 -6.98 27.54
CA LEU A 637 -1.37 -7.04 27.06
C LEU A 637 -1.49 -6.58 25.61
N ALA A 638 -0.79 -5.52 25.22
CA ALA A 638 -0.73 -5.03 23.85
C ALA A 638 -0.24 -6.13 22.90
N GLU A 639 0.84 -6.83 23.27
CA GLU A 639 1.35 -7.98 22.53
C GLU A 639 0.30 -9.06 22.37
N ARG A 640 -0.37 -9.46 23.47
CA ARG A 640 -1.44 -10.49 23.48
C ARG A 640 -2.60 -10.17 22.55
N VAL A 641 -2.86 -8.91 22.20
CA VAL A 641 -3.91 -8.55 21.25
C VAL A 641 -3.40 -8.06 19.90
N ASN A 642 -2.11 -8.28 19.62
CA ASN A 642 -1.47 -7.88 18.36
C ASN A 642 -1.49 -6.35 18.13
N ALA A 643 -1.36 -5.56 19.20
CA ALA A 643 -1.26 -4.11 19.19
C ALA A 643 0.19 -3.65 18.88
N ARG A 644 0.68 -3.94 17.67
CA ARG A 644 2.07 -3.69 17.22
C ARG A 644 2.43 -2.22 16.99
N GLY A 645 1.48 -1.31 17.15
CA GLY A 645 1.66 0.12 16.92
C GLY A 645 0.48 0.90 17.49
N THR A 646 0.66 2.22 17.58
CA THR A 646 -0.29 3.11 18.24
C THR A 646 -0.76 4.24 17.31
N PRO A 647 -1.99 4.74 17.45
CA PRO A 647 -3.03 4.22 18.34
C PRO A 647 -3.70 2.99 17.71
N ILE A 648 -4.16 2.08 18.56
CA ILE A 648 -4.97 0.94 18.14
C ILE A 648 -6.11 0.71 19.14
N PHE A 649 -7.28 0.38 18.60
CA PHE A 649 -8.53 0.34 19.34
C PHE A 649 -9.19 -1.04 19.25
N TYR A 650 -9.87 -1.43 20.31
CA TYR A 650 -10.69 -2.64 20.37
C TYR A 650 -12.09 -2.29 20.87
N ILE A 651 -13.06 -2.19 19.96
CA ILE A 651 -14.46 -1.88 20.28
C ILE A 651 -15.19 -3.20 20.52
N ASN A 652 -15.54 -3.50 21.78
CA ASN A 652 -16.09 -4.81 22.16
C ASN A 652 -15.25 -6.00 21.65
N GLY A 653 -13.93 -5.81 21.63
CA GLY A 653 -12.94 -6.77 21.12
C GLY A 653 -12.62 -6.63 19.63
N ARG A 654 -13.44 -5.93 18.83
CA ARG A 654 -13.18 -5.70 17.40
C ARG A 654 -12.01 -4.74 17.21
N ARG A 655 -10.97 -5.19 16.52
CA ARG A 655 -9.77 -4.39 16.26
C ARG A 655 -10.02 -3.31 15.19
N LEU A 656 -9.65 -2.08 15.49
CA LEU A 656 -9.60 -0.95 14.57
C LEU A 656 -8.22 -0.26 14.66
N VAL A 657 -7.52 -0.16 13.53
CA VAL A 657 -6.10 0.24 13.50
C VAL A 657 -5.91 1.70 13.08
N GLY A 658 -5.14 2.43 13.88
CA GLY A 658 -4.65 3.78 13.58
C GLY A 658 -5.62 4.89 13.95
N ALA A 659 -5.13 6.13 13.84
CA ALA A 659 -5.94 7.33 14.04
C ALA A 659 -6.91 7.52 12.87
N ARG A 660 -8.12 6.97 13.00
CA ARG A 660 -9.18 7.07 11.99
C ARG A 660 -10.12 8.27 12.26
N PRO A 661 -10.75 8.83 11.21
CA PRO A 661 -11.81 9.83 11.38
C PRO A 661 -13.02 9.28 12.14
N TYR A 662 -13.82 10.18 12.73
CA TYR A 662 -15.04 9.85 13.48
C TYR A 662 -15.96 8.90 12.72
N GLU A 663 -16.13 9.05 11.41
CA GLU A 663 -17.07 8.25 10.62
C GLU A 663 -16.70 6.76 10.59
N HIS A 664 -15.40 6.42 10.69
CA HIS A 664 -14.97 5.03 10.76
C HIS A 664 -15.33 4.41 12.12
N PHE A 665 -15.16 5.19 13.19
CA PHE A 665 -15.57 4.76 14.53
C PHE A 665 -17.08 4.67 14.62
N HIS A 666 -17.84 5.64 14.11
CA HIS A 666 -19.30 5.60 14.10
C HIS A 666 -19.83 4.30 13.47
N LEU A 667 -19.32 3.94 12.29
CA LEU A 667 -19.72 2.70 11.63
C LEU A 667 -19.38 1.45 12.48
N ALA A 668 -18.17 1.42 13.05
CA ALA A 668 -17.77 0.30 13.91
C ALA A 668 -18.60 0.23 15.21
N LEU A 669 -18.95 1.38 15.79
CA LEU A 669 -19.79 1.51 16.99
C LEU A 669 -21.23 1.07 16.71
N ASP A 670 -21.81 1.44 15.57
CA ASP A 670 -23.13 0.97 15.15
C ASP A 670 -23.18 -0.55 15.00
N GLU A 671 -22.19 -1.13 14.30
CA GLU A 671 -22.09 -2.58 14.09
C GLU A 671 -21.90 -3.32 15.43
N GLU A 672 -21.03 -2.82 16.31
CA GLU A 672 -20.81 -3.42 17.62
C GLU A 672 -21.97 -3.19 18.59
N LEU A 673 -22.77 -2.13 18.43
CA LEU A 673 -23.96 -1.90 19.24
C LEU A 673 -25.03 -2.94 18.92
N LYS A 674 -25.20 -3.29 17.64
CA LYS A 674 -26.10 -4.38 17.23
C LYS A 674 -25.65 -5.71 17.84
N ARG A 675 -24.36 -6.05 17.71
CA ARG A 675 -23.77 -7.24 18.31
C ARG A 675 -23.93 -7.29 19.84
N ALA A 676 -23.78 -6.14 20.51
CA ALA A 676 -23.98 -6.01 21.94
C ALA A 676 -25.45 -6.25 22.35
N LYS A 677 -26.41 -5.72 21.59
CA LYS A 677 -27.85 -5.98 21.78
C LYS A 677 -28.20 -7.45 21.58
N ASP A 678 -27.64 -8.09 20.55
CA ASP A 678 -27.88 -9.52 20.30
C ASP A 678 -27.30 -10.40 21.41
N ALA A 679 -26.12 -10.06 21.94
CA ALA A 679 -25.52 -10.81 23.04
C ALA A 679 -26.38 -10.79 24.32
N LEU A 680 -27.10 -9.69 24.59
CA LEU A 680 -28.00 -9.54 25.75
C LEU A 680 -29.29 -10.37 25.63
N LYS A 681 -29.60 -10.95 24.47
CA LYS A 681 -30.71 -11.90 24.34
C LYS A 681 -30.41 -13.23 25.06
N ARG A 682 -29.15 -13.51 25.35
CA ARG A 682 -28.75 -14.71 26.09
C ARG A 682 -28.90 -14.48 27.59
N LYS A 683 -29.51 -15.44 28.30
CA LYS A 683 -29.82 -15.35 29.75
C LYS A 683 -28.57 -15.14 30.63
N ASP A 684 -27.39 -15.60 30.20
CA ASP A 684 -26.12 -15.49 30.93
C ASP A 684 -25.42 -14.12 30.76
N VAL A 685 -25.94 -13.24 29.90
CA VAL A 685 -25.33 -11.95 29.59
C VAL A 685 -26.15 -10.80 30.16
N THR A 686 -25.52 -9.98 30.98
CA THR A 686 -26.08 -8.73 31.53
C THR A 686 -25.27 -7.54 31.05
N ARG A 687 -25.80 -6.33 31.21
CA ARG A 687 -25.07 -5.06 30.95
C ARG A 687 -23.73 -4.98 31.66
N ARG A 688 -23.63 -5.52 32.88
CA ARG A 688 -22.41 -5.50 33.70
C ARG A 688 -21.32 -6.46 33.18
N ASN A 689 -21.69 -7.64 32.68
CA ASN A 689 -20.72 -8.62 32.15
C ASN A 689 -20.59 -8.58 30.62
N LEU A 690 -21.35 -7.73 29.93
CA LEU A 690 -21.46 -7.67 28.47
C LEU A 690 -20.12 -7.65 27.76
N TYR A 691 -19.22 -6.75 28.18
CA TYR A 691 -17.90 -6.66 27.57
C TYR A 691 -17.11 -7.97 27.70
N ALA A 692 -17.05 -8.53 28.91
CA ALA A 692 -16.35 -9.78 29.17
C ALA A 692 -16.92 -10.93 28.31
N SER A 693 -18.25 -11.01 28.20
CA SER A 693 -18.95 -11.98 27.35
C SER A 693 -18.66 -11.80 25.86
N LEU A 694 -18.56 -10.56 25.37
CA LEU A 694 -18.26 -10.25 23.97
C LEU A 694 -16.82 -10.57 23.58
N ILE A 695 -15.86 -10.46 24.50
CA ILE A 695 -14.44 -10.73 24.20
C ILE A 695 -13.99 -12.15 24.55
N LYS A 696 -14.83 -12.96 25.22
CA LYS A 696 -14.49 -14.29 25.75
C LYS A 696 -13.80 -15.19 24.72
N ASN A 697 -14.29 -15.20 23.49
CA ASN A 697 -13.78 -16.01 22.38
C ASN A 697 -12.89 -15.21 21.40
N GLY A 698 -12.42 -14.02 21.82
CA GLY A 698 -11.50 -13.21 21.04
C GLY A 698 -10.12 -13.86 20.94
N ARG A 699 -9.40 -13.57 19.85
CA ARG A 699 -8.02 -14.06 19.65
C ARG A 699 -7.06 -13.50 20.71
N THR A 700 -6.06 -14.30 21.07
CA THR A 700 -4.88 -13.89 21.87
C THR A 700 -3.60 -14.24 21.11
N MET A 701 -2.49 -13.57 21.44
CA MET A 701 -1.17 -13.80 20.87
C MET A 701 -0.16 -14.32 21.93
N PRO A 702 0.76 -15.24 21.55
CA PRO A 702 0.59 -16.07 20.37
C PRO A 702 -0.75 -16.81 20.48
N GLY A 703 -1.43 -17.02 19.36
CA GLY A 703 -2.53 -17.99 19.34
C GLY A 703 -1.98 -19.37 19.74
N PRO A 704 -2.80 -20.43 19.74
CA PRO A 704 -2.26 -21.79 19.82
C PRO A 704 -1.07 -21.90 18.86
N GLU A 705 0.10 -22.32 19.38
CA GLU A 705 1.35 -22.40 18.63
C GLU A 705 1.06 -23.12 17.31
N THR A 706 1.03 -22.39 16.19
CA THR A 706 0.92 -23.04 14.88
C THR A 706 2.27 -23.64 14.60
N VAL A 707 2.45 -24.89 15.02
CA VAL A 707 3.66 -25.62 14.74
C VAL A 707 3.65 -25.96 13.26
N GLY A 708 4.39 -25.18 12.47
CA GLY A 708 4.64 -25.52 11.07
C GLY A 708 5.29 -26.91 10.97
N PRO A 709 5.18 -27.58 9.81
CA PRO A 709 5.88 -28.83 9.58
C PRO A 709 7.39 -28.66 9.84
N VAL A 710 8.03 -29.69 10.37
CA VAL A 710 9.49 -29.69 10.56
C VAL A 710 10.15 -29.56 9.18
N GLN A 711 10.90 -28.49 8.98
CA GLN A 711 11.61 -28.23 7.74
C GLN A 711 13.06 -28.71 7.86
N LYS A 712 13.57 -29.36 6.81
CA LYS A 712 15.01 -29.68 6.71
C LYS A 712 15.77 -28.40 6.38
N LEU A 713 16.66 -28.00 7.29
CA LEU A 713 17.49 -26.79 7.18
C LEU A 713 18.96 -27.19 7.19
N PRO A 714 19.59 -27.41 6.01
CA PRO A 714 21.00 -27.73 5.93
C PRO A 714 21.85 -26.63 6.57
N ILE A 715 22.68 -27.00 7.55
CA ILE A 715 23.59 -26.05 8.23
C ILE A 715 24.73 -25.69 7.28
N GLY A 716 25.41 -26.69 6.71
CA GLY A 716 26.51 -26.47 5.75
C GLY A 716 27.61 -25.58 6.32
N GLY A 717 28.17 -24.70 5.49
CA GLY A 717 29.19 -23.72 5.90
C GLY A 717 28.66 -22.50 6.67
N SER A 718 27.40 -22.51 7.12
CA SER A 718 26.83 -21.37 7.84
C SER A 718 27.55 -21.09 9.15
N PRO A 719 27.61 -19.82 9.58
CA PRO A 719 28.09 -19.47 10.90
C PRO A 719 27.26 -20.13 12.00
N VAL A 720 27.95 -20.73 12.98
CA VAL A 720 27.35 -21.42 14.12
C VAL A 720 27.89 -20.82 15.42
N TRP A 721 27.00 -20.59 16.39
CA TRP A 721 27.34 -20.27 17.78
C TRP A 721 26.82 -21.38 18.70
N GLY A 722 27.55 -21.69 19.76
CA GLY A 722 27.18 -22.70 20.75
C GLY A 722 27.55 -24.13 20.35
N ASP A 723 26.95 -25.09 21.04
CA ASP A 723 27.31 -26.52 20.96
C ASP A 723 26.92 -27.15 19.61
N LYS A 724 27.85 -27.85 18.96
CA LYS A 724 27.60 -28.55 17.69
C LYS A 724 26.55 -29.66 17.83
N ASN A 725 26.43 -30.27 19.02
CA ASN A 725 25.51 -31.35 19.36
C ASN A 725 24.30 -30.87 20.18
N ALA A 726 24.02 -29.57 20.15
CA ALA A 726 22.93 -28.96 20.90
C ALA A 726 21.55 -29.62 20.68
N LYS A 727 20.84 -29.85 21.78
CA LYS A 727 19.44 -30.28 21.82
C LYS A 727 18.48 -29.27 21.17
N VAL A 728 18.81 -27.98 21.25
CA VAL A 728 18.04 -26.89 20.63
C VAL A 728 18.87 -26.21 19.56
N THR A 729 18.39 -26.23 18.32
CA THR A 729 18.99 -25.51 17.19
C THR A 729 18.05 -24.40 16.72
N VAL A 730 18.54 -23.16 16.80
CA VAL A 730 17.88 -21.95 16.30
C VAL A 730 18.51 -21.55 14.96
N VAL A 731 17.77 -21.66 13.86
CA VAL A 731 18.21 -21.17 12.54
C VAL A 731 17.55 -19.82 12.27
N VAL A 732 18.35 -18.81 11.95
CA VAL A 732 17.90 -17.43 11.76
C VAL A 732 18.21 -16.95 10.35
N PHE A 733 17.18 -16.67 9.56
CA PHE A 733 17.30 -15.94 8.30
C PHE A 733 17.26 -14.44 8.58
N SER A 734 18.36 -13.74 8.30
CA SER A 734 18.58 -12.38 8.78
C SER A 734 19.21 -11.46 7.73
N ASP A 735 19.01 -10.17 7.92
CA ASP A 735 19.50 -9.08 7.09
C ASP A 735 20.13 -8.00 8.00
N PHE A 736 21.42 -7.71 7.79
CA PHE A 736 22.18 -6.77 8.62
C PHE A 736 21.70 -5.32 8.57
N GLN A 737 20.96 -4.92 7.54
CA GLN A 737 20.38 -3.58 7.41
C GLN A 737 18.90 -3.52 7.86
N CYS A 738 18.31 -4.65 8.24
CA CYS A 738 16.93 -4.72 8.71
C CYS A 738 16.81 -4.35 10.21
N PRO A 739 16.02 -3.32 10.58
CA PRO A 739 15.87 -2.91 11.98
C PRO A 739 15.11 -3.93 12.85
N PHE A 740 14.33 -4.83 12.26
CA PHE A 740 13.72 -5.95 12.99
C PHE A 740 14.74 -7.05 13.29
N CYS A 741 15.70 -7.28 12.38
CA CYS A 741 16.79 -8.24 12.59
C CYS A 741 17.72 -7.79 13.71
N SER A 742 18.08 -6.50 13.74
CA SER A 742 18.90 -5.92 14.83
C SER A 742 18.27 -6.14 16.21
N ARG A 743 16.98 -5.81 16.35
CA ARG A 743 16.24 -6.03 17.61
C ARG A 743 16.17 -7.49 18.02
N MET A 744 15.88 -8.38 17.07
CA MET A 744 15.82 -9.82 17.32
C MET A 744 17.18 -10.37 17.73
N ALA A 745 18.25 -9.97 17.05
CA ALA A 745 19.62 -10.41 17.35
C ALA A 745 20.03 -10.04 18.78
N PHE A 746 19.73 -8.80 19.20
CA PHE A 746 19.96 -8.35 20.57
C PHE A 746 19.20 -9.18 21.61
N GLU A 747 17.91 -9.45 21.37
CA GLU A 747 17.09 -10.23 22.30
C GLU A 747 17.46 -11.72 22.33
N LEU A 748 17.88 -12.29 21.19
CA LEU A 748 18.39 -13.65 21.10
C LEU A 748 19.74 -13.80 21.82
N GLU A 749 20.65 -12.83 21.67
CA GLU A 749 21.93 -12.80 22.39
C GLU A 749 21.71 -12.72 23.91
N ARG A 750 20.78 -11.87 24.36
CA ARG A 750 20.43 -11.77 25.78
C ARG A 750 19.90 -13.10 26.35
N ALA A 751 19.05 -13.80 25.59
CA ALA A 751 18.58 -15.11 26.00
C ALA A 751 19.72 -16.15 26.00
N SER A 752 20.53 -16.19 24.95
CA SER A 752 21.55 -17.24 24.77
C SER A 752 22.64 -17.23 25.85
N ARG A 753 22.94 -16.07 26.45
CA ARG A 753 23.87 -15.96 27.60
C ARG A 753 23.45 -16.80 28.81
N ARG A 754 22.17 -17.13 28.95
CA ARG A 754 21.65 -17.97 30.04
C ARG A 754 21.54 -19.46 29.68
N PHE A 755 21.72 -19.80 28.41
CA PHE A 755 21.53 -21.14 27.84
C PHE A 755 22.72 -21.49 26.95
N THR A 756 23.93 -21.53 27.52
CA THR A 756 25.16 -21.78 26.77
C THR A 756 25.39 -23.27 26.47
N LYS A 757 24.91 -24.18 27.34
CA LYS A 757 24.92 -25.63 27.12
C LYS A 757 23.63 -26.07 26.43
N GLY A 758 23.73 -26.92 25.41
CA GLY A 758 22.57 -27.49 24.72
C GLY A 758 21.86 -26.56 23.71
N LEU A 759 22.38 -25.36 23.46
CA LEU A 759 21.89 -24.41 22.46
C LEU A 759 22.88 -24.22 21.30
N ARG A 760 22.35 -24.25 20.07
CA ARG A 760 23.06 -23.93 18.83
C ARG A 760 22.31 -22.86 18.06
N ILE A 761 22.99 -21.79 17.66
CA ILE A 761 22.43 -20.75 16.81
C ILE A 761 23.14 -20.80 15.46
N VAL A 762 22.36 -20.87 14.39
CA VAL A 762 22.84 -20.92 13.00
C VAL A 762 22.36 -19.67 12.28
N PHE A 763 23.29 -18.89 11.72
CA PHE A 763 22.97 -17.70 10.95
C PHE A 763 22.84 -18.04 9.45
N LYS A 764 21.75 -17.59 8.82
CA LYS A 764 21.47 -17.71 7.39
C LYS A 764 21.31 -16.33 6.77
N HIS A 765 22.08 -16.04 5.73
CA HIS A 765 22.01 -14.75 5.04
C HIS A 765 20.75 -14.64 4.19
N PHE A 766 19.93 -13.62 4.44
CA PHE A 766 18.75 -13.32 3.63
C PHE A 766 18.65 -11.80 3.34
N PRO A 767 19.65 -11.22 2.63
CA PRO A 767 19.66 -9.79 2.35
C PRO A 767 18.48 -9.38 1.45
N LEU A 768 17.67 -8.44 1.93
CA LEU A 768 16.50 -7.94 1.22
C LEU A 768 16.92 -6.98 0.10
N SER A 769 16.29 -7.11 -1.07
CA SER A 769 16.69 -6.39 -2.29
C SER A 769 16.56 -4.86 -2.20
N PHE A 770 15.78 -4.33 -1.25
CA PHE A 770 15.64 -2.90 -1.00
C PHE A 770 16.65 -2.35 0.03
N HIS A 771 17.43 -3.22 0.68
CA HIS A 771 18.52 -2.86 1.59
C HIS A 771 19.87 -2.89 0.87
N LYS A 772 20.36 -1.71 0.48
CA LYS A 772 21.55 -1.54 -0.38
C LYS A 772 22.84 -2.15 0.19
N MET A 773 22.99 -2.14 1.51
CA MET A 773 24.16 -2.60 2.26
C MET A 773 23.97 -3.98 2.88
N ALA A 774 22.79 -4.61 2.74
CA ALA A 774 22.55 -5.95 3.29
C ALA A 774 23.43 -7.02 2.66
N MET A 775 23.53 -7.03 1.32
CA MET A 775 24.40 -7.97 0.60
C MET A 775 25.88 -7.70 0.88
N PRO A 776 26.42 -6.46 0.75
CA PRO A 776 27.79 -6.18 1.15
C PRO A 776 28.12 -6.57 2.61
N ALA A 777 27.22 -6.30 3.56
CA ALA A 777 27.42 -6.68 4.96
C ALA A 777 27.41 -8.20 5.16
N ALA A 778 26.58 -8.95 4.42
CA ALA A 778 26.59 -10.41 4.42
C ALA A 778 27.95 -10.95 3.94
N LEU A 779 28.46 -10.46 2.80
CA LEU A 779 29.77 -10.85 2.29
C LEU A 779 30.90 -10.50 3.27
N ALA A 780 30.87 -9.30 3.87
CA ALA A 780 31.83 -8.88 4.87
C ALA A 780 31.82 -9.80 6.11
N SER A 781 30.64 -10.19 6.60
CA SER A 781 30.55 -11.12 7.72
C SER A 781 31.11 -12.52 7.39
N LEU A 782 30.93 -13.01 6.16
CA LEU A 782 31.52 -14.29 5.74
C LEU A 782 33.05 -14.19 5.54
N ALA A 783 33.56 -13.06 5.07
CA ALA A 783 35.00 -12.80 5.05
C ALA A 783 35.60 -12.81 6.47
N ALA A 784 34.89 -12.23 7.45
CA ALA A 784 35.27 -12.34 8.86
C ALA A 784 35.19 -13.79 9.39
N GLN A 785 34.21 -14.58 8.92
CA GLN A 785 34.08 -16.00 9.28
C GLN A 785 35.31 -16.82 8.85
N ARG A 786 35.93 -16.53 7.70
CA ARG A 786 37.16 -17.21 7.25
C ARG A 786 38.36 -17.00 8.19
N GLN A 787 38.28 -16.02 9.07
CA GLN A 787 39.25 -15.74 10.12
C GLN A 787 38.70 -16.05 11.53
N GLY A 788 37.57 -16.76 11.61
CA GLY A 788 36.97 -17.21 12.87
C GLY A 788 36.18 -16.16 13.65
N LYS A 789 36.06 -14.91 13.16
CA LYS A 789 35.47 -13.78 13.92
C LYS A 789 34.08 -13.37 13.43
N PHE A 790 33.26 -14.33 13.00
CA PHE A 790 31.92 -14.03 12.47
C PHE A 790 31.04 -13.31 13.50
N TRP A 791 30.98 -13.79 14.75
CA TRP A 791 30.00 -13.32 15.73
C TRP A 791 30.34 -11.94 16.29
N GLU A 792 31.63 -11.66 16.46
CA GLU A 792 32.16 -10.34 16.81
C GLU A 792 31.84 -9.32 15.71
N PHE A 793 32.08 -9.70 14.46
CA PHE A 793 31.75 -8.87 13.29
C PHE A 793 30.24 -8.66 13.15
N HIS A 794 29.45 -9.72 13.30
CA HIS A 794 27.98 -9.72 13.28
C HIS A 794 27.40 -8.73 14.30
N ASN A 795 27.87 -8.77 15.54
CA ASN A 795 27.37 -7.90 16.61
C ASN A 795 27.72 -6.42 16.32
N ARG A 796 28.90 -6.17 15.78
CA ARG A 796 29.33 -4.82 15.37
C ARG A 796 28.53 -4.31 14.16
N LEU A 797 28.23 -5.15 13.17
CA LEU A 797 27.35 -4.79 12.05
C LEU A 797 25.96 -4.34 12.53
N PHE A 798 25.36 -5.03 13.48
CA PHE A 798 24.06 -4.60 14.03
C PHE A 798 24.16 -3.33 14.90
N ARG A 799 25.28 -3.12 15.61
CA ARG A 799 25.54 -1.89 16.37
C ARG A 799 25.68 -0.66 15.46
N TYR A 800 26.39 -0.79 14.34
CA TYR A 800 26.58 0.28 13.35
C TYR A 800 25.57 0.22 12.19
N GLN A 801 24.40 -0.38 12.40
CA GLN A 801 23.43 -0.68 11.33
C GLN A 801 23.02 0.56 10.49
N ARG A 802 22.95 1.74 11.09
CA ARG A 802 22.57 2.99 10.38
C ARG A 802 23.69 3.55 9.51
N GLU A 803 24.92 3.10 9.74
CA GLU A 803 26.15 3.62 9.13
C GLU A 803 26.82 2.58 8.23
N LEU A 804 26.17 1.44 7.92
CA LEU A 804 26.78 0.38 7.12
C LEU A 804 27.30 0.95 5.78
N SER A 805 28.59 0.75 5.55
CA SER A 805 29.33 1.18 4.37
C SER A 805 30.60 0.34 4.27
N PRO A 806 31.30 0.31 3.12
CA PRO A 806 32.61 -0.34 3.02
C PRO A 806 33.61 0.18 4.08
N LYS A 807 33.63 1.49 4.33
CA LYS A 807 34.49 2.10 5.37
C LYS A 807 34.14 1.57 6.77
N THR A 808 32.86 1.39 7.04
CA THR A 808 32.39 0.84 8.32
C THR A 808 32.80 -0.62 8.46
N PHE A 809 32.86 -1.40 7.39
CA PHE A 809 33.33 -2.79 7.43
C PHE A 809 34.83 -2.88 7.74
N ASP A 810 35.65 -2.04 7.09
CA ASP A 810 37.09 -1.94 7.37
C ASP A 810 37.34 -1.56 8.84
N ARG A 811 36.63 -0.53 9.33
CA ARG A 811 36.71 -0.11 10.73
C ARG A 811 36.33 -1.23 11.70
N ILE A 812 35.25 -1.96 11.43
CA ILE A 812 34.86 -3.11 12.28
C ILE A 812 35.94 -4.20 12.23
N ALA A 813 36.52 -4.46 11.05
CA ALA A 813 37.56 -5.47 10.88
C ALA A 813 38.81 -5.14 11.72
N GLU A 814 39.23 -3.87 11.73
CA GLU A 814 40.30 -3.37 12.58
C GLU A 814 39.94 -3.46 14.07
N GLU A 815 38.75 -2.99 14.47
CA GLU A 815 38.27 -3.00 15.87
C GLU A 815 38.27 -4.40 16.50
N ILE A 816 37.98 -5.44 15.71
CA ILE A 816 37.95 -6.83 16.19
C ILE A 816 39.26 -7.58 15.91
N GLY A 817 40.28 -6.92 15.36
CA GLY A 817 41.60 -7.48 15.07
C GLY A 817 41.61 -8.54 13.96
N LEU A 818 40.91 -8.31 12.85
CA LEU A 818 41.06 -9.09 11.63
C LEU A 818 42.33 -8.67 10.88
N ASN A 819 42.96 -9.61 10.16
CA ASN A 819 43.97 -9.25 9.17
C ASN A 819 43.26 -8.55 8.00
N LEU A 820 43.44 -7.23 7.88
CA LEU A 820 42.70 -6.40 6.94
C LEU A 820 43.04 -6.75 5.47
N ALA A 821 44.29 -7.09 5.17
CA ALA A 821 44.71 -7.49 3.83
C ALA A 821 44.02 -8.80 3.40
N ARG A 822 44.02 -9.80 4.29
CA ARG A 822 43.30 -11.07 4.08
C ARG A 822 41.80 -10.85 3.98
N PHE A 823 41.22 -10.00 4.84
CA PHE A 823 39.80 -9.68 4.83
C PHE A 823 39.35 -9.07 3.50
N LYS A 824 40.12 -8.10 2.97
CA LYS A 824 39.85 -7.48 1.66
C LYS A 824 39.99 -8.48 0.50
N LYS A 825 41.00 -9.36 0.57
CA LYS A 825 41.17 -10.46 -0.39
C LYS A 825 39.97 -11.42 -0.37
N ASP A 826 39.54 -11.84 0.82
CA ASP A 826 38.40 -12.73 1.00
C ASP A 826 37.09 -12.09 0.52
N LEU A 827 36.91 -10.78 0.75
CA LEU A 827 35.72 -10.05 0.31
C LEU A 827 35.54 -10.03 -1.22
N ALA A 828 36.63 -10.13 -1.99
CA ALA A 828 36.63 -10.20 -3.44
C ALA A 828 36.30 -11.62 -3.98
N ASP A 829 36.27 -12.63 -3.11
CA ASP A 829 36.05 -14.02 -3.49
C ASP A 829 34.56 -14.27 -3.84
N LYS A 830 34.33 -14.70 -5.09
CA LYS A 830 32.98 -14.98 -5.62
C LYS A 830 32.27 -16.11 -4.87
N SER A 831 32.99 -17.04 -4.23
CA SER A 831 32.39 -18.13 -3.46
C SER A 831 31.56 -17.64 -2.28
N LEU A 832 31.89 -16.48 -1.70
CA LEU A 832 31.07 -15.86 -0.64
C LEU A 832 29.67 -15.50 -1.16
N SER A 833 29.59 -14.96 -2.37
CA SER A 833 28.31 -14.65 -3.02
C SER A 833 27.50 -15.92 -3.32
N THR A 834 28.18 -17.00 -3.71
CA THR A 834 27.55 -18.32 -3.88
C THR A 834 26.95 -18.83 -2.57
N GLN A 835 27.66 -18.69 -1.45
CA GLN A 835 27.15 -19.08 -0.13
C GLN A 835 25.92 -18.27 0.30
N VAL A 836 25.95 -16.93 0.12
CA VAL A 836 24.78 -16.09 0.40
C VAL A 836 23.59 -16.46 -0.50
N LYS A 837 23.85 -16.78 -1.77
CA LYS A 837 22.80 -17.23 -2.71
C LYS A 837 22.19 -18.56 -2.27
N GLN A 838 22.99 -19.51 -1.77
CA GLN A 838 22.47 -20.78 -1.23
C GLN A 838 21.55 -20.56 -0.04
N ASP A 839 21.89 -19.63 0.86
CA ASP A 839 21.02 -19.27 1.98
C ASP A 839 19.72 -18.59 1.51
N LEU A 840 19.78 -17.70 0.51
CA LEU A 840 18.60 -17.11 -0.12
C LEU A 840 17.70 -18.17 -0.77
N ASP A 841 18.27 -19.11 -1.54
CA ASP A 841 17.55 -20.18 -2.21
C ASP A 841 16.91 -21.15 -1.19
N LEU A 842 17.62 -21.45 -0.10
CA LEU A 842 17.07 -22.20 1.02
C LEU A 842 15.89 -21.45 1.64
N GLY A 843 16.05 -20.16 1.95
CA GLY A 843 14.99 -19.33 2.51
C GLY A 843 13.75 -19.30 1.61
N ASN A 844 13.93 -19.15 0.30
CA ASN A 844 12.83 -19.21 -0.66
C ASN A 844 12.13 -20.58 -0.65
N ARG A 845 12.90 -21.67 -0.60
CA ARG A 845 12.37 -23.05 -0.53
C ARG A 845 11.54 -23.28 0.73
N VAL A 846 12.00 -22.76 1.87
CA VAL A 846 11.31 -22.88 3.16
C VAL A 846 10.29 -21.78 3.43
N LYS A 847 9.97 -20.98 2.39
CA LYS A 847 8.97 -19.90 2.39
C LYS A 847 9.26 -18.78 3.40
N VAL A 848 10.51 -18.33 3.47
CA VAL A 848 10.88 -17.09 4.17
C VAL A 848 10.33 -15.90 3.37
N GLU A 849 9.32 -15.23 3.91
CA GLU A 849 8.65 -14.07 3.28
C GLU A 849 9.24 -12.72 3.75
N GLY A 850 10.15 -12.74 4.74
CA GLY A 850 10.81 -11.55 5.27
C GLY A 850 11.81 -11.88 6.38
N THR A 851 12.54 -10.86 6.84
CA THR A 851 13.54 -11.01 7.90
C THR A 851 13.21 -10.16 9.13
N PRO A 852 13.47 -10.65 10.36
CA PRO A 852 14.03 -11.97 10.65
C PRO A 852 12.96 -13.07 10.59
N THR A 853 13.33 -14.24 10.05
CA THR A 853 12.56 -15.48 10.16
C THR A 853 13.36 -16.51 10.95
N ILE A 854 12.72 -17.13 11.95
CA ILE A 854 13.38 -18.03 12.89
C ILE A 854 12.78 -19.43 12.78
N PHE A 855 13.64 -20.44 12.88
CA PHE A 855 13.25 -21.83 13.05
C PHE A 855 13.90 -22.38 14.32
N ILE A 856 13.14 -23.08 15.16
CA ILE A 856 13.66 -23.80 16.32
C ILE A 856 13.41 -25.29 16.10
N ASN A 857 14.47 -26.09 16.07
CA ASN A 857 14.42 -27.52 15.73
C ASN A 857 13.64 -27.80 14.44
N GLY A 858 13.90 -27.00 13.40
CA GLY A 858 13.27 -27.10 12.08
C GLY A 858 11.84 -26.56 12.00
N ARG A 859 11.23 -26.15 13.12
CA ARG A 859 9.86 -25.62 13.15
C ARG A 859 9.89 -24.10 13.12
N THR A 860 9.07 -23.48 12.28
CA THR A 860 8.99 -22.02 12.21
C THR A 860 8.57 -21.46 13.56
N PHE A 861 9.42 -20.61 14.13
CA PHE A 861 9.16 -19.93 15.38
C PHE A 861 8.70 -18.51 15.07
N GLN A 862 7.40 -18.27 15.25
CA GLN A 862 6.82 -16.95 15.12
C GLN A 862 6.47 -16.42 16.50
N SER A 863 6.99 -15.24 16.83
CA SER A 863 6.58 -14.48 18.00
C SER A 863 5.74 -13.28 17.57
N PRO A 864 4.41 -13.35 17.69
CA PRO A 864 3.54 -12.27 17.25
C PRO A 864 3.57 -11.13 18.29
N GLY A 865 4.47 -10.18 18.07
CA GLY A 865 4.83 -9.13 19.04
C GLY A 865 6.29 -8.68 18.89
N GLY A 866 7.10 -9.48 18.20
CA GLY A 866 8.55 -9.33 18.16
C GLY A 866 9.21 -10.41 19.01
N TYR A 867 10.50 -10.61 18.83
CA TYR A 867 11.28 -11.59 19.58
C TYR A 867 11.87 -10.89 20.79
N THR A 868 11.56 -11.39 21.99
CA THR A 868 12.15 -10.91 23.25
C THR A 868 12.97 -12.03 23.87
N ALA A 869 13.92 -11.69 24.75
CA ALA A 869 14.71 -12.68 25.48
C ALA A 869 13.79 -13.67 26.19
N ARG A 870 12.77 -13.18 26.92
CA ARG A 870 11.79 -14.03 27.61
C ARG A 870 11.08 -15.02 26.68
N HIS A 871 10.78 -14.65 25.44
CA HIS A 871 10.20 -15.57 24.46
C HIS A 871 11.14 -16.73 24.12
N PHE A 872 12.42 -16.44 23.90
CA PHE A 872 13.44 -17.45 23.66
C PHE A 872 13.71 -18.32 24.90
N GLU A 873 13.89 -17.70 26.06
CA GLU A 873 14.13 -18.43 27.32
C GLU A 873 12.98 -19.40 27.64
N ARG A 874 11.72 -18.97 27.44
CA ARG A 874 10.55 -19.83 27.65
C ARG A 874 10.56 -21.05 26.74
N ILE A 875 10.84 -20.87 25.44
CA ILE A 875 10.86 -21.99 24.50
C ILE A 875 12.07 -22.90 24.72
N PHE A 876 13.22 -22.34 25.09
CA PHE A 876 14.43 -23.11 25.42
C PHE A 876 14.18 -24.03 26.62
N ARG A 877 13.61 -23.49 27.72
CA ARG A 877 13.21 -24.30 28.89
C ARG A 877 12.19 -25.39 28.53
N LYS A 878 11.19 -25.06 27.70
CA LYS A 878 10.19 -26.04 27.22
C LYS A 878 10.84 -27.17 26.42
N LEU A 879 11.94 -26.90 25.71
CA LEU A 879 12.71 -27.88 24.96
C LEU A 879 13.80 -28.56 25.81
N GLY A 880 13.82 -28.28 27.12
CA GLY A 880 14.62 -28.98 28.11
C GLY A 880 16.11 -28.66 28.05
N ILE A 881 16.43 -27.36 27.90
CA ILE A 881 17.75 -26.77 28.18
C ILE A 881 17.62 -25.59 29.14
#